data_AF-A0A661SXE1-F1
#
_entry.id   AF-A0A661SXE1-F1
#
_cell.length_a   1.000
_cell.length_b   1.000
_cell.length_c   1.000
_cell.angle_alpha   90.00
_cell.angle_beta   90.00
_cell.angle_gamma   90.00
#
_symmetry.space_group_name_H-M   'P 1'
#
loop_
_entity.id
_entity.type
_entity.pdbx_description
1 polymer ?
#
loop_
_entity_poly.entity_id
_entity_poly.type
_entity_poly.pdbx_seq_one_letter_code
_entity_poly.pdbx_strand_id
1 'polypeptide(L)'
;MGTFFIVSVGTSLITKNNELNDGQRISAREEDWRYDAESYKDCLEDFIEEMAENGKLPDASAELSSLLRNKSLGPGTDDPILLLHTETIPAESCAVYIKLGLEKLGLKEISCRAVSKLSEASAQAFYDQGLPNLIVCIYEEIMKARNAGHEVVLIPTGGYKAIIPYFVLMGILLKAPCRYVYEGSDKVVELPPLPLHADLSQWTGIEAVLETLNGKPAHEAETWRIYRSCQKSLMSLLTRDEENLFKSSALCERLRERADADRGRSELQFRTQNSPLLVYLEKNGDHTLKQMFLRLAEIGPYIWKGDRVPEMADHALLHHADLFHLAERILLPVFYAYEQNHGKPFLSPEELFTLLGGLHLHDCGHVVGAVDLEDGASHRLLPTEVRDYHHILGYLRLTDPENHGRTGRWIHDALTSPHPGGNSQSLAWTQEDVRETLGTIATLGLYHRKAMKLSQTEPEEGKYPYPYPFLKVPGLDKIPCLDEFLKGSPVKIRDEILAPDRIRLLVCLLRIIDSLDEQGARTGGKEAVHFHLEQLETEARDEEERAKGLGEALENAFKFLEKSGEYFVCGQLDDIAESLFSDFKGKESKENSAKTSVKKGNSGFWQSFGNLFPLQENGTPHPLRQLGLEYAISKIRAKFKGFQKEPYREKLYVKGIDIRHRFENAKVVFQIDLKMDEEYQAHPEGKKDPRKLLENMSEEYEIAENIGGSACKIVRKMLEDAGIVFEYCC
;
A
#
# COMPACT_ATOMS: atom_id res chain seq x y z
N MET A 1 -13.61 5.00 -28.46
CA MET A 1 -13.25 3.78 -27.72
C MET A 1 -14.57 3.13 -27.35
N GLY A 2 -14.83 1.93 -27.85
CA GLY A 2 -16.11 1.22 -27.72
C GLY A 2 -16.05 0.09 -26.70
N THR A 3 -17.19 -0.50 -26.38
CA THR A 3 -17.31 -1.66 -25.50
C THR A 3 -17.33 -2.94 -26.34
N PHE A 4 -16.53 -3.93 -25.97
CA PHE A 4 -16.51 -5.26 -26.56
C PHE A 4 -17.37 -6.22 -25.73
N PHE A 5 -18.39 -6.80 -26.33
CA PHE A 5 -19.32 -7.71 -25.65
C PHE A 5 -18.99 -9.17 -25.98
N ILE A 6 -18.76 -9.98 -24.95
CA ILE A 6 -18.61 -11.44 -25.10
C ILE A 6 -19.86 -12.11 -24.55
N VAL A 7 -20.61 -12.76 -25.42
CA VAL A 7 -21.93 -13.32 -25.10
C VAL A 7 -21.87 -14.83 -25.26
N SER A 8 -22.21 -15.56 -24.19
CA SER A 8 -22.39 -17.01 -24.30
C SER A 8 -23.73 -17.30 -24.97
N VAL A 9 -23.73 -18.19 -25.97
CA VAL A 9 -24.91 -18.55 -26.76
C VAL A 9 -25.30 -19.99 -26.47
N GLY A 10 -26.58 -20.19 -26.19
CA GLY A 10 -27.21 -21.50 -26.07
C GLY A 10 -28.28 -21.71 -27.12
N THR A 11 -29.30 -22.48 -26.73
CA THR A 11 -30.44 -22.84 -27.58
C THR A 11 -31.73 -22.12 -27.16
N SER A 12 -31.60 -20.96 -26.51
CA SER A 12 -32.77 -20.21 -26.02
C SER A 12 -33.62 -19.65 -27.17
N LEU A 13 -32.99 -19.34 -28.31
CA LEU A 13 -33.68 -18.96 -29.54
C LEU A 13 -34.62 -20.07 -30.05
N ILE A 14 -34.14 -21.32 -30.08
CA ILE A 14 -34.95 -22.50 -30.41
C ILE A 14 -36.14 -22.63 -29.45
N THR A 15 -35.88 -22.44 -28.15
CA THR A 15 -36.93 -22.52 -27.11
C THR A 15 -38.01 -21.47 -27.36
N LYS A 16 -37.62 -20.22 -27.64
CA LYS A 16 -38.56 -19.11 -27.90
C LYS A 16 -39.32 -19.27 -29.20
N ASN A 17 -38.67 -19.73 -30.28
CA ASN A 17 -39.38 -20.09 -31.51
C ASN A 17 -40.47 -21.12 -31.23
N ASN A 18 -40.15 -22.20 -30.53
CA ASN A 18 -41.11 -23.27 -30.21
C ASN A 18 -42.23 -22.86 -29.23
N GLU A 19 -42.08 -21.75 -28.52
CA GLU A 19 -43.08 -21.17 -27.61
C GLU A 19 -44.00 -20.17 -28.32
N LEU A 20 -43.46 -19.40 -29.28
CA LEU A 20 -44.13 -18.27 -29.91
C LEU A 20 -44.64 -18.55 -31.32
N ASN A 21 -44.14 -19.60 -31.97
CA ASN A 21 -44.51 -20.00 -33.32
C ASN A 21 -45.20 -21.38 -33.29
N ASP A 22 -46.37 -21.48 -33.92
CA ASP A 22 -47.15 -22.72 -34.07
C ASP A 22 -46.62 -23.64 -35.21
N GLY A 23 -45.52 -23.24 -35.87
CA GLY A 23 -44.88 -23.95 -36.96
C GLY A 23 -44.13 -25.23 -36.55
N GLN A 24 -43.15 -25.63 -37.37
CA GLN A 24 -42.32 -26.80 -37.09
C GLN A 24 -41.56 -26.61 -35.78
N ARG A 25 -41.68 -27.58 -34.87
CA ARG A 25 -40.87 -27.61 -33.65
C ARG A 25 -39.43 -28.00 -33.97
N ILE A 26 -38.50 -27.18 -33.51
CA ILE A 26 -37.07 -27.39 -33.68
C ILE A 26 -36.52 -28.12 -32.45
N SER A 27 -35.75 -29.19 -32.64
CA SER A 27 -35.09 -29.87 -31.54
C SER A 27 -33.86 -29.10 -31.05
N ALA A 28 -33.55 -29.19 -29.75
CA ALA A 28 -32.29 -28.69 -29.20
C ALA A 28 -31.18 -29.76 -29.11
N ARG A 29 -31.44 -30.99 -29.58
CA ARG A 29 -30.49 -32.11 -29.52
C ARG A 29 -29.65 -32.17 -30.79
N GLU A 30 -28.35 -32.42 -30.64
CA GLU A 30 -27.40 -32.52 -31.75
C GLU A 30 -27.80 -33.55 -32.81
N GLU A 31 -28.29 -34.72 -32.37
CA GLU A 31 -28.62 -35.85 -33.26
C GLU A 31 -29.73 -35.53 -34.27
N ASP A 32 -30.72 -34.74 -33.84
CA ASP A 32 -31.89 -34.40 -34.66
C ASP A 32 -31.52 -33.42 -35.78
N TRP A 33 -30.47 -32.61 -35.58
CA TRP A 33 -29.98 -31.68 -36.60
C TRP A 33 -29.25 -32.38 -37.74
N ARG A 34 -28.82 -33.64 -37.59
CA ARG A 34 -28.14 -34.37 -38.66
C ARG A 34 -29.03 -34.66 -39.87
N TYR A 35 -30.35 -34.67 -39.66
CA TYR A 35 -31.33 -35.03 -40.69
C TYR A 35 -32.09 -33.82 -41.21
N ASP A 36 -32.43 -32.87 -40.33
CA ASP A 36 -33.34 -31.77 -40.62
C ASP A 36 -32.69 -30.37 -40.55
N ALA A 37 -31.35 -30.28 -40.58
CA ALA A 37 -30.60 -29.02 -40.39
C ALA A 37 -31.14 -27.85 -41.21
N GLU A 38 -31.40 -28.06 -42.50
CA GLU A 38 -31.81 -27.00 -43.41
C GLU A 38 -33.21 -26.48 -43.07
N SER A 39 -34.14 -27.40 -42.79
CA SER A 39 -35.50 -27.05 -42.37
C SER A 39 -35.52 -26.27 -41.05
N TYR A 40 -34.67 -26.65 -40.09
CA TYR A 40 -34.54 -25.93 -38.82
C TYR A 40 -33.90 -24.55 -38.98
N LYS A 41 -32.94 -24.43 -39.90
CA LYS A 41 -32.31 -23.15 -40.26
C LYS A 41 -33.32 -22.18 -40.85
N ASP A 42 -34.10 -22.62 -41.84
CA ASP A 42 -35.16 -21.81 -42.45
C ASP A 42 -36.16 -21.30 -41.38
N CYS A 43 -36.58 -22.18 -40.46
CA CYS A 43 -37.49 -21.79 -39.38
C CYS A 43 -36.89 -20.74 -38.43
N LEU A 44 -35.60 -20.84 -38.10
CA LEU A 44 -34.93 -19.84 -37.25
C LEU A 44 -34.71 -18.51 -37.95
N GLU A 45 -34.45 -18.54 -39.25
CA GLU A 45 -34.33 -17.35 -40.08
C GLU A 45 -35.66 -16.59 -40.08
N ASP A 46 -36.74 -17.24 -40.51
CA ASP A 46 -38.09 -16.67 -40.55
C ASP A 46 -38.49 -16.06 -39.20
N PHE A 47 -38.23 -16.78 -38.11
CA PHE A 47 -38.54 -16.30 -36.76
C PHE A 47 -37.74 -15.03 -36.38
N ILE A 48 -36.43 -14.99 -36.65
CA ILE A 48 -35.62 -13.82 -36.35
C ILE A 48 -36.01 -12.63 -37.23
N GLU A 49 -36.33 -12.86 -38.51
CA GLU A 49 -36.79 -11.82 -39.41
C GLU A 49 -38.09 -11.20 -38.92
N GLU A 50 -39.08 -12.03 -38.58
CA GLU A 50 -40.36 -11.57 -38.02
C GLU A 50 -40.16 -10.77 -36.73
N MET A 51 -39.30 -11.24 -35.82
CA MET A 51 -39.03 -10.57 -34.55
C MET A 51 -38.31 -9.23 -34.73
N ALA A 52 -37.42 -9.13 -35.70
CA ALA A 52 -36.75 -7.89 -36.05
C ALA A 52 -37.72 -6.87 -36.68
N GLU A 53 -38.55 -7.29 -37.64
CA GLU A 53 -39.53 -6.44 -38.32
C GLU A 53 -40.59 -5.89 -37.35
N ASN A 54 -41.01 -6.71 -36.39
CA ASN A 54 -41.98 -6.32 -35.36
C ASN A 54 -41.36 -5.54 -34.19
N GLY A 55 -40.04 -5.29 -34.19
CA GLY A 55 -39.35 -4.60 -33.12
C GLY A 55 -39.33 -5.36 -31.78
N LYS A 56 -39.49 -6.69 -31.83
CA LYS A 56 -39.57 -7.60 -30.66
C LYS A 56 -38.33 -8.46 -30.49
N LEU A 57 -37.24 -8.14 -31.19
CA LEU A 57 -36.00 -8.91 -31.13
C LEU A 57 -35.48 -9.22 -29.70
N PRO A 58 -35.59 -8.34 -28.68
CA PRO A 58 -35.22 -8.66 -27.29
C PRO A 58 -36.01 -9.81 -26.65
N ASP A 59 -37.15 -10.21 -27.24
CA ASP A 59 -37.96 -11.34 -26.77
C ASP A 59 -37.60 -12.67 -27.47
N ALA A 60 -36.79 -12.62 -28.53
CA ALA A 60 -36.47 -13.79 -29.36
C ALA A 60 -35.48 -14.75 -28.69
N SER A 61 -34.64 -14.28 -27.76
CA SER A 61 -33.69 -15.13 -27.05
C SER A 61 -33.25 -14.49 -25.72
N ALA A 62 -32.69 -15.30 -24.81
CA ALA A 62 -32.11 -14.83 -23.56
C ALA A 62 -30.87 -13.93 -23.79
N GLU A 63 -30.09 -14.23 -24.83
CA GLU A 63 -28.93 -13.45 -25.26
C GLU A 63 -29.35 -12.06 -25.76
N LEU A 64 -30.33 -12.01 -26.66
CA LEU A 64 -30.89 -10.77 -27.21
C LEU A 64 -31.56 -9.93 -26.12
N SER A 65 -32.29 -10.59 -25.20
CA SER A 65 -32.86 -9.97 -24.01
C SER A 65 -31.78 -9.26 -23.18
N SER A 66 -30.67 -9.95 -22.92
CA SER A 66 -29.59 -9.45 -22.07
C SER A 66 -28.77 -8.32 -22.71
N LEU A 67 -28.65 -8.35 -24.04
CA LEU A 67 -27.99 -7.29 -24.82
C LEU A 67 -28.86 -6.05 -25.00
N LEU A 68 -30.16 -6.22 -25.26
CA LEU A 68 -30.98 -5.17 -25.89
C LEU A 68 -32.06 -4.57 -24.99
N ARG A 69 -32.54 -5.26 -23.95
CA ARG A 69 -33.64 -4.75 -23.11
C ARG A 69 -33.28 -3.44 -22.41
N ASN A 70 -32.06 -3.33 -21.89
CA ASN A 70 -31.58 -2.10 -21.28
C ASN A 70 -30.70 -1.31 -22.25
N LYS A 71 -31.31 -0.32 -22.93
CA LYS A 71 -30.62 0.52 -23.92
C LYS A 71 -29.41 1.28 -23.37
N SER A 72 -29.37 1.63 -22.08
CA SER A 72 -28.22 2.34 -21.50
C SER A 72 -27.02 1.43 -21.27
N LEU A 73 -27.23 0.10 -21.28
CA LEU A 73 -26.19 -0.91 -21.06
C LEU A 73 -25.94 -1.76 -22.32
N GLY A 74 -26.70 -1.53 -23.39
CA GLY A 74 -26.57 -2.26 -24.64
C GLY A 74 -25.40 -1.76 -25.51
N PRO A 75 -25.08 -2.50 -26.58
CA PRO A 75 -24.02 -2.12 -27.51
C PRO A 75 -24.38 -0.89 -28.34
N GLY A 76 -23.39 -0.04 -28.60
CA GLY A 76 -23.42 0.96 -29.66
C GLY A 76 -23.29 0.33 -31.06
N THR A 77 -23.58 1.11 -32.10
CA THR A 77 -23.58 0.65 -33.50
C THR A 77 -22.28 0.00 -33.97
N ASP A 78 -21.15 0.55 -33.50
CA ASP A 78 -19.80 0.12 -33.87
C ASP A 78 -19.10 -0.63 -32.70
N ASP A 79 -19.85 -1.00 -31.65
CA ASP A 79 -19.33 -1.83 -30.56
C ASP A 79 -19.21 -3.29 -31.03
N PRO A 80 -18.04 -3.95 -30.87
CA PRO A 80 -17.89 -5.32 -31.33
C PRO A 80 -18.56 -6.33 -30.39
N ILE A 81 -19.14 -7.36 -30.98
CA ILE A 81 -19.87 -8.42 -30.29
C ILE A 81 -19.32 -9.79 -30.72
N LEU A 82 -18.89 -10.58 -29.75
CA LEU A 82 -18.47 -11.95 -29.92
C LEU A 82 -19.51 -12.91 -29.33
N LEU A 83 -20.11 -13.71 -30.18
CA LEU A 83 -21.04 -14.79 -29.84
C LEU A 83 -20.24 -16.09 -29.66
N LEU A 84 -19.97 -16.46 -28.40
CA LEU A 84 -19.28 -17.70 -28.04
C LEU A 84 -20.30 -18.83 -27.85
N HIS A 85 -20.13 -19.93 -28.57
CA HIS A 85 -21.05 -21.07 -28.51
C HIS A 85 -20.32 -22.40 -28.32
N THR A 86 -21.07 -23.42 -27.89
CA THR A 86 -20.61 -24.81 -27.85
C THR A 86 -20.36 -25.33 -29.26
N GLU A 87 -19.43 -26.29 -29.40
CA GLU A 87 -19.14 -26.98 -30.65
C GLU A 87 -20.25 -28.02 -30.94
N THR A 88 -21.45 -27.51 -31.23
CA THR A 88 -22.70 -28.24 -31.45
C THR A 88 -23.54 -27.51 -32.49
N ILE A 89 -24.14 -28.22 -33.44
CA ILE A 89 -24.92 -27.65 -34.55
C ILE A 89 -26.07 -26.71 -34.08
N PRO A 90 -26.87 -27.06 -33.05
CA PRO A 90 -27.96 -26.20 -32.59
C PRO A 90 -27.46 -24.84 -32.06
N ALA A 91 -26.37 -24.84 -31.30
CA ALA A 91 -25.82 -23.61 -30.70
C ALA A 91 -25.13 -22.72 -31.74
N GLU A 92 -24.41 -23.33 -32.69
CA GLU A 92 -23.85 -22.62 -33.85
C GLU A 92 -24.97 -21.93 -34.65
N SER A 93 -26.04 -22.66 -34.94
CA SER A 93 -27.19 -22.14 -35.67
C SER A 93 -27.85 -20.97 -34.92
N CYS A 94 -28.05 -21.09 -33.60
CA CYS A 94 -28.56 -19.99 -32.78
C CYS A 94 -27.62 -18.77 -32.83
N ALA A 95 -26.30 -18.95 -32.78
CA ALA A 95 -25.35 -17.85 -32.85
C ALA A 95 -25.43 -17.12 -34.20
N VAL A 96 -25.53 -17.87 -35.31
CA VAL A 96 -25.70 -17.29 -36.66
C VAL A 96 -26.97 -16.46 -36.78
N TYR A 97 -28.11 -16.95 -36.29
CA TYR A 97 -29.38 -16.22 -36.41
C TYR A 97 -29.53 -15.08 -35.40
N ILE A 98 -28.94 -15.20 -34.20
CA ILE A 98 -28.79 -14.06 -33.29
C ILE A 98 -27.96 -12.96 -33.96
N LYS A 99 -26.84 -13.32 -34.63
CA LYS A 99 -26.04 -12.39 -35.40
C LYS A 99 -26.86 -11.69 -36.49
N LEU A 100 -27.63 -12.44 -37.29
CA LEU A 100 -28.52 -11.87 -38.30
C LEU A 100 -29.49 -10.84 -37.71
N GLY A 101 -30.13 -11.17 -36.59
CA GLY A 101 -31.04 -10.25 -35.90
C GLY A 101 -30.34 -8.96 -35.44
N LEU A 102 -29.15 -9.07 -34.85
CA LEU A 102 -28.36 -7.92 -34.42
C LEU A 102 -27.91 -7.05 -35.61
N GLU A 103 -27.52 -7.66 -36.73
CA GLU A 103 -27.17 -6.94 -37.97
C GLU A 103 -28.36 -6.15 -38.53
N LYS A 104 -29.59 -6.70 -38.45
CA LYS A 104 -30.81 -5.98 -38.84
C LYS A 104 -31.11 -4.76 -37.97
N LEU A 105 -30.62 -4.73 -36.72
CA LEU A 105 -30.68 -3.53 -35.87
C LEU A 105 -29.60 -2.48 -36.20
N GLY A 106 -28.72 -2.78 -37.16
CA GLY A 106 -27.65 -1.88 -37.60
C GLY A 106 -26.32 -2.05 -36.86
N LEU A 107 -26.19 -3.07 -36.00
CA LEU A 107 -24.91 -3.42 -35.36
C LEU A 107 -23.99 -4.06 -36.40
N LYS A 108 -22.72 -3.64 -36.48
CA LYS A 108 -21.84 -4.01 -37.60
C LYS A 108 -20.79 -5.06 -37.28
N GLU A 109 -20.21 -5.03 -36.08
CA GLU A 109 -19.03 -5.84 -35.75
C GLU A 109 -19.40 -7.09 -34.96
N ILE A 110 -20.10 -8.04 -35.60
CA ILE A 110 -20.58 -9.27 -34.92
C ILE A 110 -19.86 -10.51 -35.47
N SER A 111 -19.27 -11.29 -34.57
CA SER A 111 -18.57 -12.53 -34.89
C SER A 111 -19.08 -13.70 -34.06
N CYS A 112 -19.01 -14.90 -34.62
CA CYS A 112 -19.35 -16.14 -33.94
C CYS A 112 -18.08 -17.00 -33.80
N ARG A 113 -17.89 -17.62 -32.64
CA ARG A 113 -16.76 -18.52 -32.40
C ARG A 113 -17.19 -19.73 -31.57
N ALA A 114 -16.95 -20.91 -32.12
CA ALA A 114 -17.08 -22.16 -31.38
C ALA A 114 -15.93 -22.33 -30.39
N VAL A 115 -16.23 -22.82 -29.19
CA VAL A 115 -15.22 -23.25 -28.23
C VAL A 115 -14.88 -24.72 -28.50
N SER A 116 -13.64 -24.96 -28.95
CA SER A 116 -13.14 -26.30 -29.28
C SER A 116 -13.38 -27.30 -28.15
N LYS A 117 -13.94 -28.46 -28.48
CA LYS A 117 -14.26 -29.57 -27.56
C LYS A 117 -15.28 -29.25 -26.47
N LEU A 118 -15.89 -28.06 -26.48
CA LEU A 118 -17.04 -27.76 -25.65
C LEU A 118 -18.31 -28.31 -26.32
N SER A 119 -18.39 -29.64 -26.41
CA SER A 119 -19.44 -30.39 -27.11
C SER A 119 -20.70 -30.58 -26.24
N GLU A 120 -21.47 -31.64 -26.46
CA GLU A 120 -22.57 -32.00 -25.55
C GLU A 120 -22.08 -32.28 -24.13
N ALA A 121 -22.84 -31.81 -23.13
CA ALA A 121 -22.46 -31.91 -21.71
C ALA A 121 -22.42 -33.35 -21.16
N SER A 122 -22.93 -34.33 -21.92
CA SER A 122 -22.83 -35.76 -21.65
C SER A 122 -21.47 -36.35 -22.04
N ALA A 123 -20.70 -35.68 -22.91
CA ALA A 123 -19.42 -36.16 -23.40
C ALA A 123 -18.30 -35.86 -22.41
N GLN A 124 -17.41 -36.83 -22.17
CA GLN A 124 -16.23 -36.64 -21.32
C GLN A 124 -15.32 -35.49 -21.81
N ALA A 125 -15.25 -35.31 -23.14
CA ALA A 125 -14.48 -34.22 -23.76
C ALA A 125 -14.94 -32.83 -23.32
N PHE A 126 -16.23 -32.65 -22.99
CA PHE A 126 -16.77 -31.39 -22.47
C PHE A 126 -16.02 -30.96 -21.20
N TYR A 127 -15.77 -31.91 -20.28
CA TYR A 127 -15.13 -31.63 -18.99
C TYR A 127 -13.61 -31.57 -19.11
N ASP A 128 -13.00 -32.53 -19.81
CA ASP A 128 -11.54 -32.68 -19.82
C ASP A 128 -10.84 -31.68 -20.76
N GLN A 129 -11.54 -31.19 -21.78
CA GLN A 129 -10.98 -30.31 -22.81
C GLN A 129 -11.84 -29.06 -23.04
N GLY A 130 -13.16 -29.21 -23.15
CA GLY A 130 -14.09 -28.12 -23.45
C GLY A 130 -14.07 -27.00 -22.41
N LEU A 131 -14.22 -27.32 -21.13
CA LEU A 131 -14.17 -26.32 -20.04
C LEU A 131 -12.80 -25.63 -19.94
N PRO A 132 -11.65 -26.35 -19.96
CA PRO A 132 -10.34 -25.69 -20.07
C PRO A 132 -10.21 -24.75 -21.28
N ASN A 133 -10.66 -25.19 -22.46
CA ASN A 133 -10.62 -24.39 -23.68
C ASN A 133 -11.52 -23.15 -23.59
N LEU A 134 -12.65 -23.24 -22.89
CA LEU A 134 -13.53 -22.09 -22.63
C LEU A 134 -12.79 -21.01 -21.85
N ILE A 135 -12.09 -21.38 -20.77
CA ILE A 135 -11.33 -20.45 -19.94
C ILE A 135 -10.25 -19.74 -20.78
N VAL A 136 -9.49 -20.50 -21.56
CA VAL A 136 -8.45 -19.96 -22.46
C VAL A 136 -9.07 -19.02 -23.51
N CYS A 137 -10.18 -19.42 -24.13
CA CYS A 137 -10.86 -18.62 -25.14
C CYS A 137 -11.37 -17.28 -24.58
N ILE A 138 -12.04 -17.28 -23.41
CA ILE A 138 -12.52 -16.04 -22.76
C ILE A 138 -11.33 -15.13 -22.46
N TYR A 139 -10.26 -15.70 -21.89
CA TYR A 139 -9.04 -14.95 -21.57
C TYR A 139 -8.43 -14.29 -22.83
N GLU A 140 -8.22 -15.06 -23.90
CA GLU A 140 -7.63 -14.56 -25.15
C GLU A 140 -8.43 -13.41 -25.75
N GLU A 141 -9.76 -13.53 -25.77
CA GLU A 141 -10.65 -12.51 -26.35
C GLU A 141 -10.70 -11.25 -25.50
N ILE A 142 -10.72 -11.36 -24.17
CA ILE A 142 -10.61 -10.20 -23.28
C ILE A 142 -9.30 -9.45 -23.53
N MET A 143 -8.17 -10.17 -23.62
CA MET A 143 -6.87 -9.53 -23.81
C MET A 143 -6.73 -8.92 -25.21
N LYS A 144 -7.24 -9.59 -26.24
CA LYS A 144 -7.27 -9.05 -27.60
C LYS A 144 -8.09 -7.75 -27.67
N ALA A 145 -9.27 -7.73 -27.06
CA ALA A 145 -10.13 -6.54 -27.01
C ALA A 145 -9.45 -5.38 -26.26
N ARG A 146 -8.82 -5.66 -25.11
CA ARG A 146 -8.08 -4.65 -24.33
C ARG A 146 -6.88 -4.09 -25.06
N ASN A 147 -6.12 -4.93 -25.76
CA ASN A 147 -4.99 -4.49 -26.58
C ASN A 147 -5.45 -3.59 -27.74
N ALA A 148 -6.68 -3.74 -28.22
CA ALA A 148 -7.31 -2.85 -29.19
C ALA A 148 -7.97 -1.60 -28.55
N GLY A 149 -7.87 -1.44 -27.22
CA GLY A 149 -8.38 -0.27 -26.49
C GLY A 149 -9.88 -0.33 -26.17
N HIS A 150 -10.47 -1.52 -26.16
CA HIS A 150 -11.87 -1.72 -25.76
C HIS A 150 -12.01 -2.09 -24.27
N GLU A 151 -13.06 -1.56 -23.65
CA GLU A 151 -13.61 -2.12 -22.41
C GLU A 151 -14.34 -3.43 -22.71
N VAL A 152 -14.34 -4.38 -21.79
CA VAL A 152 -14.94 -5.71 -22.05
C VAL A 152 -16.07 -6.01 -21.09
N VAL A 153 -17.23 -6.41 -21.62
CA VAL A 153 -18.40 -6.86 -20.85
C VAL A 153 -18.72 -8.31 -21.19
N LEU A 154 -18.91 -9.13 -20.16
CA LEU A 154 -19.29 -10.53 -20.29
C LEU A 154 -20.79 -10.70 -20.07
N ILE A 155 -21.44 -11.46 -20.94
CA ILE A 155 -22.87 -11.79 -20.85
C ILE A 155 -23.01 -13.32 -20.81
N PRO A 156 -22.97 -13.94 -19.62
CA PRO A 156 -23.03 -15.39 -19.47
C PRO A 156 -24.47 -15.91 -19.38
N THR A 157 -25.29 -15.62 -20.38
CA THR A 157 -26.75 -15.87 -20.32
C THR A 157 -27.18 -17.09 -21.13
N GLY A 158 -26.44 -17.46 -22.18
CA GLY A 158 -26.73 -18.62 -23.02
C GLY A 158 -25.82 -19.82 -22.71
N GLY A 159 -26.30 -21.01 -23.04
CA GLY A 159 -25.54 -22.26 -22.99
C GLY A 159 -25.80 -23.11 -21.74
N TYR A 160 -24.95 -24.10 -21.51
CA TYR A 160 -25.07 -24.97 -20.33
C TYR A 160 -24.85 -24.19 -19.03
N LYS A 161 -25.65 -24.45 -17.99
CA LYS A 161 -25.46 -23.82 -16.68
C LYS A 161 -24.05 -24.04 -16.10
N ALA A 162 -23.37 -25.12 -16.50
CA ALA A 162 -22.00 -25.43 -16.12
C ALA A 162 -20.94 -24.43 -16.64
N ILE A 163 -21.22 -23.66 -17.71
CA ILE A 163 -20.26 -22.71 -18.28
C ILE A 163 -20.31 -21.33 -17.61
N ILE A 164 -21.47 -20.95 -17.04
CA ILE A 164 -21.69 -19.65 -16.40
C ILE A 164 -20.65 -19.34 -15.31
N PRO A 165 -20.33 -20.26 -14.37
CA PRO A 165 -19.32 -20.01 -13.34
C PRO A 165 -17.95 -19.63 -13.91
N TYR A 166 -17.55 -20.21 -15.05
CA TYR A 166 -16.25 -19.90 -15.67
C TYR A 166 -16.22 -18.49 -16.25
N PHE A 167 -17.30 -18.02 -16.87
CA PHE A 167 -17.42 -16.61 -17.29
C PHE A 167 -17.33 -15.66 -16.09
N VAL A 168 -18.04 -15.96 -15.00
CA VAL A 168 -18.05 -15.11 -13.81
C VAL A 168 -16.67 -15.08 -13.15
N LEU A 169 -16.01 -16.24 -13.01
CA LEU A 169 -14.66 -16.31 -12.46
C LEU A 169 -13.66 -15.54 -13.32
N MET A 170 -13.73 -15.68 -14.64
CA MET A 170 -12.86 -14.92 -15.56
C MET A 170 -13.16 -13.43 -15.51
N GLY A 171 -14.42 -13.03 -15.39
CA GLY A 171 -14.83 -11.64 -15.19
C GLY A 171 -14.26 -11.06 -13.91
N ILE A 172 -14.33 -11.79 -12.79
CA ILE A 172 -13.73 -11.35 -11.52
C ILE A 172 -12.20 -11.27 -11.62
N LEU A 173 -11.55 -12.35 -12.08
CA LEU A 173 -10.08 -12.42 -12.18
C LEU A 173 -9.49 -11.36 -13.10
N LEU A 174 -10.18 -11.07 -14.20
CA LEU A 174 -9.71 -10.10 -15.19
C LEU A 174 -10.34 -8.72 -15.02
N LYS A 175 -11.21 -8.49 -14.04
CA LYS A 175 -11.94 -7.23 -13.84
C LYS A 175 -12.77 -6.83 -15.08
N ALA A 176 -13.48 -7.77 -15.66
CA ALA A 176 -14.47 -7.53 -16.73
C ALA A 176 -15.89 -7.68 -16.14
N PRO A 177 -16.75 -6.65 -16.23
CA PRO A 177 -18.13 -6.72 -15.72
C PRO A 177 -18.91 -7.90 -16.31
N CYS A 178 -19.64 -8.62 -15.46
CA CYS A 178 -20.56 -9.68 -15.87
C CYS A 178 -22.00 -9.20 -15.73
N ARG A 179 -22.76 -9.18 -16.83
CA ARG A 179 -24.17 -8.78 -16.84
C ARG A 179 -25.07 -9.97 -17.07
N TYR A 180 -26.12 -10.08 -16.27
CA TYR A 180 -27.08 -11.17 -16.31
C TYR A 180 -28.50 -10.63 -16.22
N VAL A 181 -29.41 -11.17 -17.05
CA VAL A 181 -30.86 -10.93 -16.93
C VAL A 181 -31.51 -12.14 -16.30
N TYR A 182 -32.29 -11.90 -15.24
CA TYR A 182 -33.11 -12.94 -14.63
C TYR A 182 -34.31 -13.27 -15.51
N GLU A 183 -34.62 -14.56 -15.65
CA GLU A 183 -35.74 -15.03 -16.46
C GLU A 183 -37.08 -14.42 -15.97
N GLY A 184 -37.79 -13.73 -16.85
CA GLY A 184 -39.04 -13.03 -16.51
C GLY A 184 -38.89 -11.64 -15.89
N SER A 185 -37.68 -11.05 -15.90
CA SER A 185 -37.42 -9.70 -15.42
C SER A 185 -36.81 -8.82 -16.51
N ASP A 186 -37.17 -7.53 -16.54
CA ASP A 186 -36.53 -6.52 -17.40
C ASP A 186 -35.23 -5.96 -16.79
N LYS A 187 -34.86 -6.39 -15.58
CA LYS A 187 -33.70 -5.89 -14.86
C LYS A 187 -32.44 -6.65 -15.27
N VAL A 188 -31.57 -5.98 -16.03
CA VAL A 188 -30.17 -6.38 -16.21
C VAL A 188 -29.42 -6.10 -14.90
N VAL A 189 -28.81 -7.13 -14.33
CA VAL A 189 -28.00 -7.03 -13.12
C VAL A 189 -26.54 -7.22 -13.50
N GLU A 190 -25.70 -6.25 -13.12
CA GLU A 190 -24.26 -6.44 -13.12
C GLU A 190 -23.87 -7.18 -11.83
N LEU A 191 -23.18 -8.32 -11.96
CA LEU A 191 -22.74 -9.08 -10.80
C LEU A 191 -21.73 -8.25 -10.00
N PRO A 192 -21.89 -8.14 -8.66
CA PRO A 192 -21.00 -7.30 -7.87
C PRO A 192 -19.57 -7.83 -7.95
N PRO A 193 -18.56 -6.95 -8.11
CA PRO A 193 -17.18 -7.36 -8.09
C PRO A 193 -16.83 -7.91 -6.70
N LEU A 194 -16.22 -9.09 -6.65
CA LEU A 194 -15.68 -9.67 -5.43
C LEU A 194 -14.17 -9.43 -5.38
N PRO A 195 -13.57 -9.14 -4.21
CA PRO A 195 -12.13 -8.97 -4.05
C PRO A 195 -11.43 -10.35 -4.04
N LEU A 196 -11.61 -11.14 -5.10
CA LEU A 196 -10.94 -12.41 -5.29
C LEU A 196 -9.64 -12.21 -6.05
N HIS A 197 -8.63 -13.00 -5.67
CA HIS A 197 -7.32 -12.97 -6.29
C HIS A 197 -6.78 -14.41 -6.42
N ALA A 198 -5.74 -14.60 -7.23
CA ALA A 198 -4.99 -15.84 -7.32
C ALA A 198 -4.46 -16.25 -5.94
N ASP A 199 -4.73 -17.50 -5.57
CA ASP A 199 -4.18 -18.10 -4.36
C ASP A 199 -2.68 -18.32 -4.57
N LEU A 200 -1.85 -17.42 -4.04
CA LEU A 200 -0.38 -17.49 -4.14
C LEU A 200 0.18 -18.78 -3.52
N SER A 201 -0.48 -19.33 -2.50
CA SER A 201 -0.07 -20.60 -1.89
C SER A 201 -0.28 -21.76 -2.85
N GLN A 202 -1.45 -21.82 -3.51
CA GLN A 202 -1.71 -22.82 -4.55
C GLN A 202 -0.80 -22.62 -5.76
N TRP A 203 -0.62 -21.39 -6.22
CA TRP A 203 0.27 -21.05 -7.34
C TRP A 203 1.70 -21.56 -7.09
N THR A 204 2.25 -21.28 -5.91
CA THR A 204 3.60 -21.72 -5.53
C THR A 204 3.75 -23.24 -5.57
N GLY A 205 2.71 -24.00 -5.24
CA GLY A 205 2.73 -25.46 -5.33
C GLY A 205 2.73 -26.01 -6.76
N ILE A 206 2.10 -25.32 -7.71
CA ILE A 206 1.97 -25.77 -9.11
C ILE A 206 3.03 -25.17 -10.04
N GLU A 207 3.60 -24.02 -9.70
CA GLU A 207 4.57 -23.29 -10.53
C GLU A 207 5.80 -24.15 -10.88
N ALA A 208 6.42 -24.77 -9.88
CA ALA A 208 7.55 -25.67 -10.10
C ALA A 208 7.18 -26.85 -11.01
N VAL A 209 5.92 -27.32 -10.95
CA VAL A 209 5.42 -28.38 -11.82
C VAL A 209 5.27 -27.86 -13.25
N LEU A 210 4.71 -26.65 -13.44
CA LEU A 210 4.56 -26.00 -14.75
C LEU A 210 5.92 -25.80 -15.43
N GLU A 211 6.92 -25.28 -14.70
CA GLU A 211 8.29 -25.11 -15.21
C GLU A 211 8.93 -26.44 -15.61
N THR A 212 8.72 -27.48 -14.79
CA THR A 212 9.24 -28.83 -15.02
C THR A 212 8.64 -29.46 -16.29
N LEU A 213 7.36 -29.19 -16.57
CA LEU A 213 6.63 -29.73 -17.72
C LEU A 213 6.83 -28.91 -18.99
N ASN A 214 7.14 -27.61 -18.88
CA ASN A 214 7.29 -26.72 -20.03
C ASN A 214 8.40 -27.20 -20.99
N GLY A 215 8.07 -27.35 -22.27
CA GLY A 215 8.94 -27.87 -23.32
C GLY A 215 9.15 -29.38 -23.30
N LYS A 216 8.44 -30.15 -22.46
CA LYS A 216 8.54 -31.62 -22.42
C LYS A 216 7.55 -32.28 -23.37
N PRO A 217 7.90 -33.42 -24.00
CA PRO A 217 6.94 -34.20 -24.77
C PRO A 217 5.77 -34.68 -23.89
N ALA A 218 4.53 -34.39 -24.32
CA ALA A 218 3.35 -34.66 -23.50
C ALA A 218 3.24 -36.14 -23.10
N HIS A 219 3.51 -37.05 -24.04
CA HIS A 219 3.44 -38.49 -23.82
C HIS A 219 4.39 -39.01 -22.72
N GLU A 220 5.55 -38.38 -22.55
CA GLU A 220 6.51 -38.73 -21.51
C GLU A 220 6.08 -38.13 -20.17
N ALA A 221 5.81 -36.83 -20.17
CA ALA A 221 5.45 -36.06 -18.99
C ALA A 221 4.16 -36.55 -18.30
N GLU A 222 3.18 -37.05 -19.08
CA GLU A 222 1.93 -37.62 -18.55
C GLU A 222 2.13 -38.88 -17.71
N THR A 223 3.26 -39.58 -17.90
CA THR A 223 3.60 -40.76 -17.09
C THR A 223 4.19 -40.38 -15.73
N TRP A 224 4.60 -39.13 -15.55
CA TRP A 224 5.28 -38.69 -14.33
C TRP A 224 4.30 -38.60 -13.17
N ARG A 225 4.73 -39.05 -11.99
CA ARG A 225 3.90 -39.01 -10.77
C ARG A 225 3.45 -37.58 -10.44
N ILE A 226 4.32 -36.60 -10.67
CA ILE A 226 4.06 -35.19 -10.38
C ILE A 226 2.91 -34.64 -11.23
N TYR A 227 2.91 -34.93 -12.55
CA TYR A 227 1.80 -34.57 -13.44
C TYR A 227 0.50 -35.23 -12.99
N ARG A 228 0.49 -36.54 -12.77
CA ARG A 228 -0.72 -37.27 -12.36
C ARG A 228 -1.30 -36.78 -11.04
N SER A 229 -0.46 -36.31 -10.11
CA SER A 229 -0.91 -35.78 -8.83
C SER A 229 -1.61 -34.42 -8.94
N CYS A 230 -1.28 -33.63 -9.97
CA CYS A 230 -1.76 -32.25 -10.16
C CYS A 230 -2.55 -32.04 -11.46
N GLN A 231 -2.85 -33.12 -12.20
CA GLN A 231 -3.38 -33.05 -13.57
C GLN A 231 -4.56 -32.10 -13.71
N LYS A 232 -5.55 -32.20 -12.80
CA LYS A 232 -6.76 -31.36 -12.82
C LYS A 232 -6.44 -29.86 -12.68
N SER A 233 -5.46 -29.52 -11.86
CA SER A 233 -5.05 -28.13 -11.63
C SER A 233 -4.25 -27.55 -12.80
N LEU A 234 -3.65 -28.41 -13.65
CA LEU A 234 -2.81 -28.00 -14.77
C LEU A 234 -3.58 -27.91 -16.11
N MET A 235 -4.78 -28.48 -16.19
CA MET A 235 -5.55 -28.63 -17.44
C MET A 235 -5.75 -27.32 -18.21
N SER A 236 -5.99 -26.20 -17.54
CA SER A 236 -6.16 -24.87 -18.17
C SER A 236 -4.87 -24.04 -18.23
N LEU A 237 -3.80 -24.52 -17.59
CA LEU A 237 -2.52 -23.82 -17.44
C LEU A 237 -1.46 -24.34 -18.42
N LEU A 238 -1.69 -25.49 -19.03
CA LEU A 238 -0.84 -26.07 -20.06
C LEU A 238 -1.60 -26.24 -21.37
N THR A 239 -0.94 -25.91 -22.47
CA THR A 239 -1.35 -26.23 -23.83
C THR A 239 -0.31 -27.16 -24.47
N ARG A 240 -0.62 -27.66 -25.67
CA ARG A 240 0.31 -28.45 -26.49
C ARG A 240 0.61 -27.67 -27.75
N ASP A 241 1.88 -27.63 -28.16
CA ASP A 241 2.27 -27.06 -29.44
C ASP A 241 2.12 -28.08 -30.59
N GLU A 242 2.47 -27.68 -31.81
CA GLU A 242 2.40 -28.52 -33.02
C GLU A 242 3.27 -29.78 -32.92
N GLU A 243 4.35 -29.73 -32.12
CA GLU A 243 5.25 -30.85 -31.86
C GLU A 243 4.78 -31.70 -30.67
N ASN A 244 3.58 -31.44 -30.13
CA ASN A 244 3.00 -32.12 -28.98
C ASN A 244 3.85 -31.99 -27.71
N LEU A 245 4.58 -30.88 -27.57
CA LEU A 245 5.27 -30.50 -26.35
C LEU A 245 4.32 -29.68 -25.46
N PHE A 246 4.43 -29.86 -24.15
CA PHE A 246 3.70 -29.00 -23.21
C PHE A 246 4.26 -27.58 -23.24
N LYS A 247 3.36 -26.60 -23.25
CA LYS A 247 3.66 -25.17 -23.12
C LYS A 247 2.75 -24.56 -22.07
N SER A 248 3.21 -23.51 -21.40
CA SER A 248 2.32 -22.70 -20.56
C SER A 248 1.24 -22.04 -21.43
N SER A 249 0.00 -22.09 -20.96
CA SER A 249 -1.11 -21.39 -21.60
C SER A 249 -0.97 -19.87 -21.40
N ALA A 250 -1.65 -19.07 -22.22
CA ALA A 250 -1.61 -17.62 -22.07
C ALA A 250 -2.22 -17.15 -20.72
N LEU A 251 -3.17 -17.92 -20.17
CA LEU A 251 -3.69 -17.73 -18.81
C LEU A 251 -2.61 -17.99 -17.75
N CYS A 252 -1.85 -19.07 -17.91
CA CYS A 252 -0.75 -19.43 -17.01
C CYS A 252 0.29 -18.31 -16.95
N GLU A 253 0.70 -17.76 -18.10
CA GLU A 253 1.66 -16.65 -18.13
C GLU A 253 1.14 -15.41 -17.37
N ARG A 254 -0.15 -15.08 -17.48
CA ARG A 254 -0.70 -13.94 -16.72
C ARG A 254 -0.85 -14.19 -15.24
N LEU A 255 -1.27 -15.39 -14.86
CA LEU A 255 -1.30 -15.77 -13.45
C LEU A 255 0.10 -15.72 -12.86
N ARG A 256 1.13 -16.13 -13.63
CA ARG A 256 2.55 -15.99 -13.27
C ARG A 256 2.95 -14.54 -13.09
N GLU A 257 2.74 -13.70 -14.11
CA GLU A 257 3.04 -12.26 -14.06
C GLU A 257 2.37 -11.59 -12.84
N ARG A 258 1.11 -11.95 -12.56
CA ARG A 258 0.36 -11.41 -11.42
C ARG A 258 0.91 -11.92 -10.08
N ALA A 259 1.22 -13.22 -9.99
CA ALA A 259 1.78 -13.82 -8.79
C ALA A 259 3.17 -13.26 -8.46
N ASP A 260 4.03 -13.10 -9.46
CA ASP A 260 5.36 -12.53 -9.32
C ASP A 260 5.31 -11.05 -8.93
N ALA A 261 4.39 -10.29 -9.56
CA ALA A 261 4.16 -8.90 -9.19
C ALA A 261 3.71 -8.75 -7.72
N ASP A 262 2.99 -9.72 -7.17
CA ASP A 262 2.54 -9.65 -5.77
C ASP A 262 3.57 -10.20 -4.79
N ARG A 263 4.33 -11.24 -5.14
CA ARG A 263 5.45 -11.76 -4.32
C ARG A 263 6.53 -10.71 -4.08
N GLY A 264 6.78 -9.86 -5.08
CA GLY A 264 7.76 -8.79 -4.99
C GLY A 264 7.30 -7.59 -4.17
N ARG A 265 6.01 -7.50 -3.79
CA ARG A 265 5.47 -6.35 -3.07
C ARG A 265 5.65 -6.48 -1.57
N SER A 266 6.10 -5.40 -0.94
CA SER A 266 6.03 -5.29 0.52
C SER A 266 4.59 -5.02 0.99
N GLU A 267 4.30 -5.26 2.27
CA GLU A 267 3.01 -4.91 2.88
C GLU A 267 2.69 -3.41 2.70
N LEU A 268 3.70 -2.54 2.86
CA LEU A 268 3.56 -1.11 2.63
C LEU A 268 3.13 -0.79 1.18
N GLN A 269 3.76 -1.41 0.17
CA GLN A 269 3.36 -1.24 -1.23
C GLN A 269 1.95 -1.75 -1.47
N PHE A 270 1.61 -2.93 -0.94
CA PHE A 270 0.29 -3.52 -1.11
C PHE A 270 -0.81 -2.62 -0.53
N ARG A 271 -0.63 -2.11 0.69
CA ARG A 271 -1.58 -1.19 1.35
C ARG A 271 -1.73 0.12 0.61
N THR A 272 -0.60 0.79 0.34
CA THR A 272 -0.59 2.13 -0.25
C THR A 272 -1.15 2.15 -1.67
N GLN A 273 -0.82 1.15 -2.50
CA GLN A 273 -1.28 1.09 -3.89
C GLN A 273 -2.76 0.73 -4.06
N ASN A 274 -3.35 0.06 -3.06
CA ASN A 274 -4.76 -0.34 -3.09
C ASN A 274 -5.63 0.50 -2.14
N SER A 275 -5.09 1.58 -1.58
CA SER A 275 -5.82 2.42 -0.64
C SER A 275 -7.05 3.04 -1.31
N PRO A 276 -8.25 2.93 -0.70
CA PRO A 276 -9.46 3.58 -1.21
C PRO A 276 -9.34 5.12 -1.19
N LEU A 277 -8.43 5.69 -0.40
CA LEU A 277 -8.17 7.13 -0.39
C LEU A 277 -7.61 7.63 -1.74
N LEU A 278 -6.99 6.78 -2.55
CA LEU A 278 -6.44 7.17 -3.85
C LEU A 278 -7.50 7.63 -4.85
N VAL A 279 -8.78 7.27 -4.64
CA VAL A 279 -9.89 7.76 -5.47
C VAL A 279 -10.02 9.28 -5.37
N TYR A 280 -9.71 9.86 -4.21
CA TYR A 280 -9.76 11.31 -3.98
C TYR A 280 -8.53 12.07 -4.49
N LEU A 281 -7.54 11.38 -5.08
CA LEU A 281 -6.43 12.02 -5.79
C LEU A 281 -6.76 12.36 -7.25
N GLU A 282 -7.95 11.97 -7.72
CA GLU A 282 -8.40 12.20 -9.09
C GLU A 282 -9.25 13.46 -9.19
N LYS A 283 -8.99 14.32 -10.18
CA LYS A 283 -9.70 15.60 -10.37
C LYS A 283 -10.18 15.72 -11.81
N ASN A 284 -11.49 15.65 -12.06
CA ASN A 284 -12.07 15.77 -13.41
C ASN A 284 -11.44 14.82 -14.46
N GLY A 285 -11.05 13.61 -14.07
CA GLY A 285 -10.36 12.64 -14.92
C GLY A 285 -8.84 12.86 -15.05
N ASP A 286 -8.26 13.84 -14.36
CA ASP A 286 -6.81 13.93 -14.16
C ASP A 286 -6.37 12.93 -13.08
N HIS A 287 -5.52 11.98 -13.48
CA HIS A 287 -4.96 10.95 -12.61
C HIS A 287 -3.51 11.23 -12.20
N THR A 288 -2.95 12.41 -12.54
CA THR A 288 -1.52 12.70 -12.39
C THR A 288 -1.02 12.50 -10.96
N LEU A 289 -1.71 13.07 -9.96
CA LEU A 289 -1.31 12.94 -8.55
C LEU A 289 -1.39 11.50 -8.06
N LYS A 290 -2.40 10.74 -8.49
CA LYS A 290 -2.50 9.30 -8.19
C LYS A 290 -1.31 8.54 -8.78
N GLN A 291 -0.95 8.79 -10.04
CA GLN A 291 0.19 8.13 -10.69
C GLN A 291 1.54 8.52 -10.05
N MET A 292 1.69 9.78 -9.63
CA MET A 292 2.85 10.26 -8.88
C MET A 292 2.94 9.58 -7.50
N PHE A 293 1.80 9.40 -6.81
CA PHE A 293 1.77 8.75 -5.50
C PHE A 293 2.09 7.26 -5.62
N LEU A 294 1.57 6.57 -6.63
CA LEU A 294 1.93 5.18 -6.93
C LEU A 294 3.45 5.04 -7.16
N ARG A 295 4.08 6.02 -7.82
CA ARG A 295 5.55 6.05 -7.97
C ARG A 295 6.27 6.17 -6.63
N LEU A 296 5.78 7.03 -5.73
CA LEU A 296 6.34 7.17 -4.39
C LEU A 296 6.19 5.86 -3.59
N ALA A 297 4.99 5.25 -3.63
CA ALA A 297 4.70 3.98 -2.97
C ALA A 297 5.58 2.83 -3.47
N GLU A 298 5.88 2.77 -4.77
CA GLU A 298 6.78 1.79 -5.37
C GLU A 298 8.18 1.83 -4.76
N ILE A 299 8.74 3.03 -4.53
CA ILE A 299 10.11 3.16 -4.00
C ILE A 299 10.17 3.11 -2.47
N GLY A 300 9.03 3.26 -1.80
CA GLY A 300 8.87 3.27 -0.35
C GLY A 300 9.73 2.27 0.41
N PRO A 301 9.66 0.95 0.10
CA PRO A 301 10.38 -0.07 0.86
C PRO A 301 11.90 0.08 0.87
N TYR A 302 12.46 0.79 -0.11
CA TYR A 302 13.90 1.04 -0.20
C TYR A 302 14.33 2.28 0.59
N ILE A 303 13.45 3.26 0.77
CA ILE A 303 13.73 4.52 1.48
C ILE A 303 14.14 4.25 2.94
N TRP A 304 13.57 3.20 3.51
CA TRP A 304 13.72 2.78 4.90
C TRP A 304 14.85 1.77 5.15
N LYS A 305 15.46 1.24 4.09
CA LYS A 305 16.55 0.26 4.24
C LYS A 305 17.75 0.92 4.91
N GLY A 306 18.24 0.27 5.97
CA GLY A 306 19.37 0.77 6.74
C GLY A 306 18.98 1.77 7.83
N ASP A 307 17.77 1.65 8.37
CA ASP A 307 17.38 2.31 9.62
C ASP A 307 18.47 2.11 10.68
N ARG A 308 18.91 3.22 11.28
CA ARG A 308 20.02 3.26 12.25
C ARG A 308 19.54 3.37 13.69
N VAL A 309 18.24 3.45 13.90
CA VAL A 309 17.61 3.37 15.22
C VAL A 309 17.42 1.88 15.51
N PRO A 310 18.22 1.27 16.41
CA PRO A 310 18.24 -0.18 16.59
C PRO A 310 16.90 -0.79 17.01
N GLU A 311 15.97 -0.01 17.55
CA GLU A 311 14.58 -0.42 17.79
C GLU A 311 13.80 -0.76 16.50
N MET A 312 14.24 -0.25 15.33
CA MET A 312 13.34 0.00 14.19
C MET A 312 13.68 -0.70 12.85
N ALA A 313 14.68 -1.57 12.80
CA ALA A 313 15.14 -2.15 11.52
C ALA A 313 14.07 -2.98 10.77
N ASP A 314 13.24 -3.75 11.49
CA ASP A 314 12.06 -4.46 10.93
C ASP A 314 10.75 -3.66 11.10
N HIS A 315 10.81 -2.60 11.91
CA HIS A 315 9.67 -1.77 12.36
C HIS A 315 9.19 -0.81 11.28
N ALA A 316 10.09 -0.19 10.51
CA ALA A 316 9.71 0.78 9.49
C ALA A 316 8.79 0.17 8.41
N LEU A 317 8.91 -1.12 8.06
CA LEU A 317 8.06 -1.68 7.00
C LEU A 317 6.62 -1.95 7.46
N LEU A 318 6.41 -2.37 8.71
CA LEU A 318 5.07 -2.64 9.27
C LEU A 318 4.41 -1.36 9.79
N HIS A 319 5.17 -0.50 10.48
CA HIS A 319 4.73 0.79 11.01
C HIS A 319 4.02 1.64 9.94
N HIS A 320 4.67 1.85 8.80
CA HIS A 320 4.09 2.69 7.76
C HIS A 320 2.85 2.03 7.12
N ALA A 321 2.80 0.71 7.01
CA ALA A 321 1.60 0.02 6.51
C ALA A 321 0.40 0.23 7.45
N ASP A 322 0.62 0.19 8.76
CA ASP A 322 -0.39 0.42 9.79
C ASP A 322 -0.87 1.88 9.79
N LEU A 323 0.03 2.85 9.58
CA LEU A 323 -0.33 4.27 9.45
C LEU A 323 -1.33 4.52 8.32
N PHE A 324 -1.16 3.87 7.16
CA PHE A 324 -2.11 3.99 6.06
C PHE A 324 -3.47 3.39 6.41
N HIS A 325 -3.49 2.26 7.11
CA HIS A 325 -4.73 1.66 7.60
C HIS A 325 -5.45 2.56 8.62
N LEU A 326 -4.71 3.19 9.54
CA LEU A 326 -5.27 4.17 10.48
C LEU A 326 -5.80 5.41 9.76
N ALA A 327 -5.05 5.93 8.79
CA ALA A 327 -5.48 7.03 7.94
C ALA A 327 -6.78 6.70 7.22
N GLU A 328 -6.94 5.49 6.69
CA GLU A 328 -8.19 5.04 6.05
C GLU A 328 -9.36 4.99 7.04
N ARG A 329 -9.15 4.41 8.23
CA ARG A 329 -10.20 4.32 9.28
C ARG A 329 -10.71 5.67 9.72
N ILE A 330 -9.85 6.69 9.75
CA ILE A 330 -10.19 8.05 10.19
C ILE A 330 -10.69 8.90 9.03
N LEU A 331 -10.00 8.89 7.89
CA LEU A 331 -10.29 9.81 6.79
C LEU A 331 -11.49 9.37 5.96
N LEU A 332 -11.70 8.08 5.69
CA LEU A 332 -12.82 7.66 4.82
C LEU A 332 -14.20 8.09 5.37
N PRO A 333 -14.53 7.90 6.66
CA PRO A 333 -15.80 8.41 7.20
C PRO A 333 -15.91 9.94 7.13
N VAL A 334 -14.79 10.64 7.31
CA VAL A 334 -14.72 12.11 7.21
C VAL A 334 -14.98 12.58 5.78
N PHE A 335 -14.30 12.01 4.78
CA PHE A 335 -14.54 12.31 3.38
C PHE A 335 -16.00 12.06 3.00
N TYR A 336 -16.54 10.89 3.38
CA TYR A 336 -17.92 10.54 3.11
C TYR A 336 -18.92 11.56 3.69
N ALA A 337 -18.82 11.87 4.99
CA ALA A 337 -19.73 12.83 5.62
C ALA A 337 -19.59 14.24 5.02
N TYR A 338 -18.34 14.68 4.81
CA TYR A 338 -18.07 16.03 4.32
C TYR A 338 -18.57 16.22 2.88
N GLU A 339 -18.40 15.21 2.00
CA GLU A 339 -18.94 15.26 0.65
C GLU A 339 -20.46 15.31 0.62
N GLN A 340 -21.13 14.50 1.45
CA GLN A 340 -22.59 14.52 1.55
C GLN A 340 -23.12 15.88 1.99
N ASN A 341 -22.41 16.57 2.90
CA ASN A 341 -22.83 17.85 3.45
C ASN A 341 -22.42 19.06 2.60
N HIS A 342 -21.28 19.00 1.89
CA HIS A 342 -20.67 20.16 1.23
C HIS A 342 -20.50 20.01 -0.28
N GLY A 343 -20.76 18.84 -0.86
CA GLY A 343 -20.66 18.58 -2.30
C GLY A 343 -19.23 18.60 -2.86
N LYS A 344 -18.22 18.47 -2.00
CA LYS A 344 -16.79 18.46 -2.35
C LYS A 344 -15.98 17.66 -1.31
N PRO A 345 -14.81 17.12 -1.67
CA PRO A 345 -13.99 16.35 -0.73
C PRO A 345 -13.47 17.19 0.44
N PHE A 346 -13.19 16.53 1.56
CA PHE A 346 -12.67 17.17 2.77
C PHE A 346 -11.26 17.76 2.56
N LEU A 347 -10.39 17.02 1.87
CA LEU A 347 -9.09 17.50 1.40
C LEU A 347 -9.11 17.58 -0.12
N SER A 348 -8.46 18.60 -0.70
CA SER A 348 -8.19 18.60 -2.14
C SER A 348 -7.23 17.45 -2.52
N PRO A 349 -7.17 17.06 -3.80
CA PRO A 349 -6.20 16.07 -4.28
C PRO A 349 -4.76 16.40 -3.87
N GLU A 350 -4.36 17.67 -3.93
CA GLU A 350 -3.02 18.16 -3.58
C GLU A 350 -2.76 18.07 -2.07
N GLU A 351 -3.76 18.40 -1.25
CA GLU A 351 -3.71 18.28 0.21
C GLU A 351 -3.64 16.83 0.67
N LEU A 352 -4.45 15.95 0.07
CA LEU A 352 -4.42 14.52 0.37
C LEU A 352 -3.11 13.90 -0.08
N PHE A 353 -2.62 14.22 -1.29
CA PHE A 353 -1.31 13.77 -1.77
C PHE A 353 -0.20 14.13 -0.78
N THR A 354 -0.23 15.37 -0.28
CA THR A 354 0.74 15.87 0.71
C THR A 354 0.68 15.09 2.02
N LEU A 355 -0.53 14.82 2.54
CA LEU A 355 -0.71 14.04 3.77
C LEU A 355 -0.26 12.58 3.60
N LEU A 356 -0.66 11.92 2.51
CA LEU A 356 -0.25 10.54 2.23
C LEU A 356 1.26 10.44 2.02
N GLY A 357 1.87 11.40 1.32
CA GLY A 357 3.32 11.51 1.19
C GLY A 357 4.02 11.72 2.54
N GLY A 358 3.44 12.56 3.41
CA GLY A 358 3.91 12.77 4.79
C GLY A 358 3.90 11.49 5.61
N LEU A 359 2.77 10.76 5.62
CA LEU A 359 2.65 9.45 6.26
C LEU A 359 3.72 8.49 5.72
N HIS A 360 4.02 8.57 4.42
CA HIS A 360 4.98 7.69 3.77
C HIS A 360 6.46 8.06 3.97
N LEU A 361 6.80 9.28 4.41
CA LEU A 361 8.19 9.77 4.43
C LEU A 361 8.62 10.46 5.74
N HIS A 362 7.71 10.76 6.68
CA HIS A 362 8.00 11.62 7.84
C HIS A 362 9.21 11.18 8.68
N ASP A 363 9.44 9.87 8.78
CA ASP A 363 10.53 9.27 9.57
C ASP A 363 11.79 8.95 8.76
N CYS A 364 11.87 9.34 7.48
CA CYS A 364 12.95 8.89 6.60
C CYS A 364 14.34 9.41 7.01
N GLY A 365 14.42 10.27 8.02
CA GLY A 365 15.68 10.69 8.65
C GLY A 365 16.35 9.61 9.51
N HIS A 366 15.66 8.55 9.92
CA HIS A 366 16.24 7.50 10.77
C HIS A 366 17.42 6.74 10.14
N VAL A 367 17.51 6.72 8.81
CA VAL A 367 18.65 6.09 8.11
C VAL A 367 19.90 6.98 8.08
N VAL A 368 19.78 8.27 8.43
CA VAL A 368 20.86 9.26 8.34
C VAL A 368 21.69 9.21 9.63
N GLY A 369 22.86 8.56 9.56
CA GLY A 369 23.75 8.42 10.73
C GLY A 369 24.97 9.33 10.76
N ALA A 370 25.08 10.25 9.81
CA ALA A 370 26.10 11.28 9.78
C ALA A 370 25.63 12.44 8.90
N VAL A 371 26.05 13.65 9.24
CA VAL A 371 25.77 14.87 8.48
C VAL A 371 27.07 15.54 8.08
N ASP A 372 27.11 16.14 6.90
CA ASP A 372 28.28 16.89 6.44
C ASP A 372 28.16 18.36 6.88
N LEU A 373 29.29 18.93 7.29
CA LEU A 373 29.43 20.28 7.83
C LEU A 373 29.93 21.25 6.75
N GLU A 374 29.73 22.56 6.96
CA GLU A 374 30.15 23.63 6.03
C GLU A 374 31.66 23.62 5.69
N ASP A 375 32.50 23.12 6.60
CA ASP A 375 33.95 23.01 6.41
C ASP A 375 34.37 21.72 5.67
N GLY A 376 33.42 20.92 5.20
CA GLY A 376 33.64 19.65 4.52
C GLY A 376 33.93 18.47 5.46
N ALA A 377 33.92 18.68 6.79
CA ALA A 377 34.00 17.59 7.75
C ALA A 377 32.66 16.87 7.90
N SER A 378 32.67 15.61 8.34
CA SER A 378 31.44 14.85 8.61
C SER A 378 31.27 14.64 10.11
N HIS A 379 30.09 14.97 10.64
CA HIS A 379 29.70 14.74 12.02
C HIS A 379 28.90 13.44 12.13
N ARG A 380 29.46 12.45 12.82
CA ARG A 380 28.79 11.18 13.07
C ARG A 380 27.80 11.32 14.23
N LEU A 381 26.57 10.91 14.00
CA LEU A 381 25.47 11.05 14.96
C LEU A 381 25.43 9.88 15.94
N LEU A 382 25.12 10.18 17.19
CA LEU A 382 24.75 9.21 18.22
C LEU A 382 23.34 8.65 17.94
N PRO A 383 23.01 7.41 18.36
CA PRO A 383 21.66 6.87 18.20
C PRO A 383 20.56 7.78 18.77
N THR A 384 20.82 8.43 19.90
CA THR A 384 19.92 9.41 20.52
C THR A 384 19.74 10.67 19.68
N GLU A 385 20.76 11.09 18.93
CA GLU A 385 20.69 12.23 17.99
C GLU A 385 19.88 11.86 16.76
N VAL A 386 20.09 10.68 16.18
CA VAL A 386 19.27 10.20 15.06
C VAL A 386 17.80 10.14 15.45
N ARG A 387 17.48 9.57 16.63
CA ARG A 387 16.11 9.51 17.15
C ARG A 387 15.53 10.89 17.45
N ASP A 388 16.26 11.77 18.12
CA ASP A 388 15.71 13.06 18.53
C ASP A 388 15.54 14.02 17.33
N TYR A 389 16.34 13.87 16.27
CA TYR A 389 16.41 14.80 15.13
C TYR A 389 15.99 14.22 13.77
N HIS A 390 15.42 13.02 13.69
CA HIS A 390 14.99 12.39 12.42
C HIS A 390 14.10 13.27 11.55
N HIS A 391 13.15 14.03 12.11
CA HIS A 391 12.32 14.99 11.38
C HIS A 391 13.15 16.02 10.57
N ILE A 392 14.24 16.53 11.14
CA ILE A 392 15.16 17.48 10.48
C ILE A 392 16.03 16.74 9.45
N LEU A 393 16.56 15.58 9.84
CA LEU A 393 17.39 14.76 8.97
C LEU A 393 16.60 14.28 7.75
N GLY A 394 15.31 13.98 7.92
CA GLY A 394 14.37 13.62 6.86
C GLY A 394 14.12 14.80 5.94
N TYR A 395 13.83 15.99 6.49
CA TYR A 395 13.71 17.22 5.71
C TYR A 395 14.95 17.44 4.84
N LEU A 396 16.14 17.42 5.44
CA LEU A 396 17.41 17.59 4.73
C LEU A 396 17.66 16.51 3.69
N ARG A 397 17.38 15.24 4.02
CA ARG A 397 17.53 14.12 3.09
C ARG A 397 16.67 14.29 1.84
N LEU A 398 15.50 14.91 1.98
CA LEU A 398 14.55 15.11 0.90
C LEU A 398 14.78 16.43 0.13
N THR A 399 15.18 17.52 0.79
CA THR A 399 15.29 18.85 0.15
C THR A 399 16.70 19.22 -0.27
N ASP A 400 17.73 18.70 0.41
CA ASP A 400 19.13 18.96 0.11
C ASP A 400 19.97 17.66 0.13
N PRO A 401 19.67 16.75 -0.81
CA PRO A 401 20.32 15.44 -0.83
C PRO A 401 21.81 15.49 -1.09
N GLU A 402 22.29 16.55 -1.75
CA GLU A 402 23.69 16.75 -2.14
C GLU A 402 24.59 17.02 -0.94
N ASN A 403 24.12 17.84 0.00
CA ASN A 403 24.92 18.24 1.15
C ASN A 403 24.64 17.40 2.39
N HIS A 404 23.44 16.80 2.50
CA HIS A 404 23.00 16.20 3.76
C HIS A 404 22.30 14.85 3.64
N GLY A 405 21.97 14.39 2.43
CA GLY A 405 21.07 13.25 2.25
C GLY A 405 21.73 11.91 1.98
N ARG A 406 22.98 11.84 1.50
CA ARG A 406 23.65 10.61 0.99
C ARG A 406 22.73 9.78 0.06
N THR A 407 21.89 8.91 0.64
CA THR A 407 20.84 8.15 -0.04
C THR A 407 19.66 9.01 -0.52
N GLY A 408 19.57 10.29 -0.13
CA GLY A 408 18.58 11.24 -0.63
C GLY A 408 18.64 11.43 -2.15
N ARG A 409 19.85 11.44 -2.75
CA ARG A 409 20.02 11.55 -4.21
C ARG A 409 19.36 10.38 -4.93
N TRP A 410 19.49 9.17 -4.37
CA TRP A 410 18.82 8.00 -4.91
C TRP A 410 17.29 8.14 -4.91
N ILE A 411 16.68 8.79 -3.91
CA ILE A 411 15.23 9.04 -3.88
C ILE A 411 14.84 9.95 -5.05
N HIS A 412 15.59 11.03 -5.28
CA HIS A 412 15.36 11.96 -6.39
C HIS A 412 15.49 11.24 -7.74
N ASP A 413 16.57 10.47 -7.92
CA ASP A 413 16.82 9.70 -9.14
C ASP A 413 15.72 8.66 -9.37
N ALA A 414 15.26 7.97 -8.32
CA ALA A 414 14.23 6.95 -8.43
C ALA A 414 12.86 7.55 -8.77
N LEU A 415 12.48 8.69 -8.19
CA LEU A 415 11.22 9.38 -8.52
C LEU A 415 11.20 9.91 -9.96
N THR A 416 12.35 10.35 -10.48
CA THR A 416 12.47 10.95 -11.82
C THR A 416 12.78 9.96 -12.94
N SER A 417 13.30 8.78 -12.59
CA SER A 417 13.58 7.72 -13.57
C SER A 417 12.28 7.04 -14.02
N PRO A 418 12.16 6.67 -15.32
CA PRO A 418 11.04 5.88 -15.81
C PRO A 418 10.96 4.52 -15.10
N HIS A 419 9.74 3.99 -14.97
CA HIS A 419 9.50 2.73 -14.27
C HIS A 419 10.28 1.56 -14.93
N PRO A 420 11.10 0.81 -14.18
CA PRO A 420 11.80 -0.36 -14.71
C PRO A 420 10.79 -1.50 -14.92
N GLY A 421 10.24 -1.63 -16.12
CA GLY A 421 9.34 -2.74 -16.45
C GLY A 421 8.15 -2.45 -17.37
N GLY A 422 7.97 -1.23 -17.88
CA GLY A 422 7.01 -0.92 -18.96
C GLY A 422 5.51 -1.03 -18.62
N ASN A 423 5.12 -1.59 -17.46
CA ASN A 423 3.72 -1.59 -17.02
C ASN A 423 3.33 -0.23 -16.42
N SER A 424 2.43 0.43 -17.15
CA SER A 424 2.21 1.87 -17.25
C SER A 424 1.12 2.39 -16.30
N GLN A 425 1.31 2.34 -14.98
CA GLN A 425 0.39 3.01 -14.04
C GLN A 425 1.02 4.14 -13.22
N SER A 426 2.34 4.20 -13.08
CA SER A 426 3.02 5.26 -12.35
C SER A 426 3.70 6.27 -13.29
N LEU A 427 3.75 7.53 -12.87
CA LEU A 427 4.32 8.64 -13.63
C LEU A 427 5.68 9.02 -13.04
N ALA A 428 6.70 9.16 -13.90
CA ALA A 428 7.98 9.72 -13.51
C ALA A 428 7.83 11.21 -13.17
N TRP A 429 8.38 11.64 -12.04
CA TRP A 429 8.31 13.02 -11.58
C TRP A 429 9.26 13.89 -12.40
N THR A 430 8.88 15.14 -12.63
CA THR A 430 9.82 16.14 -13.17
C THR A 430 10.78 16.62 -12.07
N GLN A 431 11.87 17.26 -12.47
CA GLN A 431 12.78 17.90 -11.51
C GLN A 431 12.12 19.04 -10.72
N GLU A 432 11.10 19.68 -11.30
CA GLU A 432 10.28 20.68 -10.62
C GLU A 432 9.36 20.03 -9.59
N ASP A 433 8.69 18.92 -9.95
CA ASP A 433 7.88 18.15 -9.01
C ASP A 433 8.72 17.69 -7.81
N VAL A 434 9.94 17.19 -8.03
CA VAL A 434 10.83 16.81 -6.92
C VAL A 434 11.16 18.01 -6.04
N ARG A 435 11.44 19.19 -6.59
CA ARG A 435 11.78 20.36 -5.78
C ARG A 435 10.59 20.84 -4.93
N GLU A 436 9.41 20.86 -5.51
CA GLU A 436 8.24 21.53 -4.95
C GLU A 436 7.34 20.58 -4.17
N THR A 437 6.96 19.48 -4.80
CA THR A 437 6.10 18.45 -4.22
C THR A 437 6.81 17.72 -3.10
N LEU A 438 8.06 17.26 -3.31
CA LEU A 438 8.81 16.60 -2.25
C LEU A 438 9.19 17.57 -1.12
N GLY A 439 9.50 18.83 -1.44
CA GLY A 439 9.75 19.87 -0.45
C GLY A 439 8.53 20.15 0.44
N THR A 440 7.33 20.11 -0.14
CA THR A 440 6.07 20.21 0.59
C THR A 440 5.87 19.04 1.55
N ILE A 441 6.07 17.80 1.08
CA ILE A 441 6.01 16.60 1.93
C ILE A 441 7.06 16.66 3.06
N ALA A 442 8.29 17.06 2.72
CA ALA A 442 9.38 17.22 3.67
C ALA A 442 9.04 18.24 4.75
N THR A 443 8.34 19.32 4.41
CA THR A 443 7.88 20.34 5.37
C THR A 443 6.88 19.75 6.38
N LEU A 444 5.95 18.89 5.95
CA LEU A 444 5.09 18.14 6.86
C LEU A 444 5.91 17.27 7.82
N GLY A 445 6.88 16.52 7.28
CA GLY A 445 7.80 15.70 8.05
C GLY A 445 8.63 16.52 9.06
N LEU A 446 9.07 17.73 8.70
CA LEU A 446 9.81 18.62 9.60
C LEU A 446 8.99 18.98 10.84
N TYR A 447 7.69 19.23 10.68
CA TYR A 447 6.81 19.66 11.76
C TYR A 447 5.97 18.53 12.36
N HIS A 448 6.17 17.26 12.01
CA HIS A 448 5.38 16.17 12.60
C HIS A 448 5.70 15.96 14.10
N ARG A 449 6.90 16.31 14.57
CA ARG A 449 7.26 16.16 16.00
C ARG A 449 6.59 17.19 16.89
N LYS A 450 6.02 16.75 18.02
CA LYS A 450 5.37 17.61 19.04
C LYS A 450 6.21 18.79 19.52
N ALA A 451 7.55 18.64 19.60
CA ALA A 451 8.44 19.72 20.01
C ALA A 451 8.45 20.92 19.03
N MET A 452 8.05 20.70 17.77
CA MET A 452 7.99 21.71 16.74
C MET A 452 6.71 22.54 16.86
N LYS A 453 6.85 23.87 17.00
CA LYS A 453 5.69 24.76 17.21
C LYS A 453 5.04 25.14 15.89
N LEU A 454 3.71 25.18 15.87
CA LEU A 454 2.96 25.61 14.69
C LEU A 454 2.82 27.15 14.62
N SER A 455 2.56 27.82 15.76
CA SER A 455 2.44 29.29 15.84
C SER A 455 3.30 29.88 16.95
N GLN A 456 3.67 31.17 16.82
CA GLN A 456 4.30 31.93 17.90
C GLN A 456 3.25 32.28 18.96
N THR A 457 3.49 31.94 20.23
CA THR A 457 2.61 32.29 21.34
C THR A 457 3.43 32.87 22.48
N GLU A 458 3.53 34.21 22.43
CA GLU A 458 4.37 35.10 23.23
C GLU A 458 5.87 34.70 23.34
N PRO A 459 6.78 35.67 23.40
CA PRO A 459 8.17 35.36 23.67
C PRO A 459 8.28 34.98 25.16
N GLU A 460 8.28 33.69 25.50
CA GLU A 460 9.00 33.27 26.71
C GLU A 460 10.48 33.61 26.46
N GLU A 461 10.90 34.80 26.89
CA GLU A 461 12.30 35.21 26.95
C GLU A 461 13.10 34.08 27.61
N GLY A 462 14.02 33.49 26.85
CA GLY A 462 14.93 32.45 27.35
C GLY A 462 14.62 31.01 26.98
N LYS A 463 13.54 30.70 26.23
CA LYS A 463 13.26 29.34 25.71
C LYS A 463 13.20 29.21 24.18
N TYR A 464 13.79 30.16 23.45
CA TYR A 464 14.01 30.03 22.02
C TYR A 464 15.42 30.43 21.61
N PRO A 465 16.03 29.73 20.63
CA PRO A 465 15.62 28.48 19.99
C PRO A 465 16.38 27.29 20.58
N TYR A 466 15.87 26.06 20.41
CA TYR A 466 16.62 24.82 20.66
C TYR A 466 18.01 24.94 20.01
N PRO A 467 19.11 25.08 20.77
CA PRO A 467 20.42 25.17 20.17
C PRO A 467 20.81 23.76 19.73
N TYR A 468 20.94 23.55 18.42
CA TYR A 468 21.48 22.31 17.82
C TYR A 468 22.99 22.50 17.67
N PRO A 469 23.82 22.09 18.65
CA PRO A 469 25.19 22.58 18.74
C PRO A 469 26.10 22.05 17.63
N PHE A 470 25.68 20.98 16.94
CA PHE A 470 26.46 20.27 15.92
C PHE A 470 25.92 20.44 14.48
N LEU A 471 24.67 20.86 14.31
CA LEU A 471 24.09 21.20 12.99
C LEU A 471 24.34 22.69 12.72
N LYS A 472 25.56 23.03 12.31
CA LYS A 472 25.79 24.29 11.58
C LYS A 472 25.43 24.07 10.11
N VAL A 473 24.15 23.87 9.86
CA VAL A 473 23.59 23.80 8.51
C VAL A 473 22.97 25.16 8.24
N PRO A 474 23.37 25.87 7.16
CA PRO A 474 22.81 27.17 6.81
C PRO A 474 21.27 27.13 6.80
N GLY A 475 20.61 27.93 7.64
CA GLY A 475 19.15 28.05 7.68
C GLY A 475 18.40 27.04 8.57
N LEU A 476 19.08 26.13 9.27
CA LEU A 476 18.48 25.21 10.26
C LEU A 476 19.08 25.34 11.66
N ASP A 477 19.96 26.32 11.89
CA ASP A 477 20.47 26.69 13.21
C ASP A 477 19.34 27.15 14.15
N LYS A 478 18.25 27.66 13.58
CA LYS A 478 17.00 28.04 14.25
C LYS A 478 15.82 27.71 13.36
N ILE A 479 15.08 26.63 13.64
CA ILE A 479 13.85 26.35 12.91
C ILE A 479 12.72 27.22 13.49
N PRO A 480 12.11 28.13 12.71
CA PRO A 480 11.02 28.96 13.18
C PRO A 480 9.76 28.11 13.41
N CYS A 481 8.73 28.71 14.03
CA CYS A 481 7.42 28.06 14.03
C CYS A 481 6.87 27.94 12.60
N LEU A 482 5.95 27.00 12.36
CA LEU A 482 5.38 26.76 11.03
C LEU A 482 4.84 28.04 10.39
N ASP A 483 4.12 28.88 11.14
CA ASP A 483 3.55 30.15 10.65
C ASP A 483 4.60 31.10 10.07
N GLU A 484 5.77 31.15 10.69
CA GLU A 484 6.87 32.00 10.26
C GLU A 484 7.66 31.35 9.12
N PHE A 485 7.80 30.02 9.14
CA PHE A 485 8.36 29.25 8.03
C PHE A 485 7.56 29.48 6.73
N LEU A 486 6.23 29.39 6.81
CA LEU A 486 5.32 29.56 5.67
C LEU A 486 5.28 30.98 5.10
N LYS A 487 5.74 32.00 5.85
CA LYS A 487 5.90 33.38 5.33
C LYS A 487 7.10 33.49 4.39
N GLY A 488 8.14 32.69 4.60
CA GLY A 488 9.38 32.73 3.83
C GLY A 488 9.28 31.97 2.50
N SER A 489 8.44 30.94 2.44
CA SER A 489 8.31 30.06 1.27
C SER A 489 6.87 29.56 1.13
N PRO A 490 6.12 29.94 0.08
CA PRO A 490 4.83 29.31 -0.19
C PRO A 490 5.05 27.82 -0.51
N VAL A 491 4.29 26.97 0.15
CA VAL A 491 4.31 25.53 -0.04
C VAL A 491 3.35 25.20 -1.16
N LYS A 492 3.84 24.54 -2.22
CA LYS A 492 3.06 24.23 -3.40
C LYS A 492 3.26 22.80 -3.89
N ILE A 493 2.18 22.25 -4.42
CA ILE A 493 2.17 20.98 -5.14
C ILE A 493 1.95 21.33 -6.61
N ARG A 494 3.01 21.21 -7.41
CA ARG A 494 3.01 21.65 -8.81
C ARG A 494 2.63 23.14 -8.90
N ASP A 495 1.52 23.45 -9.58
CA ASP A 495 1.03 24.81 -9.78
C ASP A 495 0.12 25.32 -8.64
N GLU A 496 -0.26 24.46 -7.68
CA GLU A 496 -1.25 24.78 -6.65
C GLU A 496 -0.58 25.15 -5.31
N ILE A 497 -0.89 26.35 -4.81
CA ILE A 497 -0.39 26.85 -3.53
C ILE A 497 -1.33 26.41 -2.40
N LEU A 498 -0.79 25.71 -1.40
CA LEU A 498 -1.57 25.30 -0.25
C LEU A 498 -1.73 26.44 0.77
N ALA A 499 -2.96 26.67 1.22
CA ALA A 499 -3.23 27.71 2.20
C ALA A 499 -2.58 27.37 3.57
N PRO A 500 -2.02 28.36 4.30
CA PRO A 500 -1.34 28.10 5.58
C PRO A 500 -2.19 27.36 6.62
N ASP A 501 -3.48 27.70 6.75
CA ASP A 501 -4.40 26.99 7.65
C ASP A 501 -4.57 25.51 7.28
N ARG A 502 -4.55 25.20 5.98
CA ARG A 502 -4.66 23.83 5.48
C ARG A 502 -3.39 23.04 5.78
N ILE A 503 -2.21 23.64 5.63
CA ILE A 503 -0.94 22.99 6.02
C ILE A 503 -0.92 22.66 7.51
N ARG A 504 -1.41 23.56 8.37
CA ARG A 504 -1.56 23.30 9.82
C ARG A 504 -2.45 22.07 10.06
N LEU A 505 -3.59 22.00 9.38
CA LEU A 505 -4.48 20.85 9.45
C LEU A 505 -3.76 19.56 9.03
N LEU A 506 -3.01 19.55 7.93
CA LEU A 506 -2.31 18.35 7.46
C LEU A 506 -1.23 17.88 8.46
N VAL A 507 -0.47 18.81 9.06
CA VAL A 507 0.52 18.48 10.11
C VAL A 507 -0.17 17.90 11.34
N CYS A 508 -1.31 18.45 11.74
CA CYS A 508 -2.11 17.92 12.85
C CYS A 508 -2.69 16.54 12.55
N LEU A 509 -3.23 16.32 11.35
CA LEU A 509 -3.74 15.01 10.94
C LEU A 509 -2.61 13.96 10.92
N LEU A 510 -1.43 14.31 10.39
CA LEU A 510 -0.24 13.45 10.43
C LEU A 510 0.12 13.08 11.88
N ARG A 511 0.20 14.07 12.78
CA ARG A 511 0.47 13.85 14.21
C ARG A 511 -0.56 12.96 14.89
N ILE A 512 -1.84 13.18 14.59
CA ILE A 512 -2.95 12.39 15.14
C ILE A 512 -2.81 10.94 14.69
N ILE A 513 -2.68 10.72 13.38
CA ILE A 513 -2.57 9.36 12.80
C ILE A 513 -1.33 8.65 13.34
N ASP A 514 -0.18 9.33 13.40
CA ASP A 514 1.07 8.80 13.94
C ASP A 514 0.97 8.47 15.44
N SER A 515 0.34 9.33 16.23
CA SER A 515 0.13 9.08 17.68
C SER A 515 -0.81 7.92 17.97
N LEU A 516 -1.73 7.62 17.05
CA LEU A 516 -2.65 6.50 17.14
C LEU A 516 -2.02 5.19 16.67
N ASP A 517 -0.77 5.21 16.21
CA ASP A 517 -0.10 4.00 15.82
C ASP A 517 0.40 3.21 17.03
N GLU A 518 0.01 1.94 17.07
CA GLU A 518 0.22 1.09 18.22
C GLU A 518 1.59 0.48 18.20
N GLN A 519 2.47 0.94 19.09
CA GLN A 519 3.77 0.28 19.25
C GLN A 519 3.66 -1.17 19.74
N GLY A 520 2.51 -1.56 20.33
CA GLY A 520 2.24 -2.91 20.83
C GLY A 520 1.81 -3.93 19.79
N ALA A 521 0.93 -3.57 18.85
CA ALA A 521 0.53 -4.43 17.73
C ALA A 521 1.73 -4.90 16.88
N ARG A 522 2.81 -4.11 16.88
CA ARG A 522 4.10 -4.33 16.18
C ARG A 522 5.00 -5.40 16.79
N THR A 523 4.72 -5.87 18.00
CA THR A 523 5.65 -6.75 18.76
C THR A 523 5.57 -8.23 18.37
N GLY A 524 4.54 -8.63 17.63
CA GLY A 524 4.29 -10.03 17.26
C GLY A 524 3.76 -10.86 18.43
N GLY A 525 3.61 -12.17 18.23
CA GLY A 525 3.19 -13.09 19.30
C GLY A 525 4.24 -13.19 20.43
N LYS A 526 3.85 -13.79 21.57
CA LYS A 526 4.74 -13.97 22.75
C LYS A 526 6.12 -14.57 22.38
N GLU A 527 6.17 -15.48 21.39
CA GLU A 527 7.40 -16.10 20.88
C GLU A 527 8.31 -15.14 20.10
N ALA A 528 7.74 -14.31 19.22
CA ALA A 528 8.50 -13.33 18.43
C ALA A 528 9.12 -12.26 19.34
N VAL A 529 8.37 -11.81 20.34
CA VAL A 529 8.89 -10.89 21.37
C VAL A 529 10.02 -11.54 22.16
N HIS A 530 9.85 -12.80 22.58
CA HIS A 530 10.90 -13.51 23.30
C HIS A 530 12.19 -13.60 22.48
N PHE A 531 12.09 -14.02 21.21
CA PHE A 531 13.23 -14.05 20.30
C PHE A 531 13.86 -12.67 20.12
N HIS A 532 13.06 -11.63 19.92
CA HIS A 532 13.58 -10.26 19.76
C HIS A 532 14.30 -9.77 21.02
N LEU A 533 13.77 -10.07 22.21
CA LEU A 533 14.43 -9.76 23.48
C LEU A 533 15.77 -10.50 23.62
N GLU A 534 15.83 -11.78 23.23
CA GLU A 534 17.08 -12.55 23.21
C GLU A 534 18.09 -12.02 22.19
N GLN A 535 17.62 -11.59 21.02
CA GLN A 535 18.45 -10.96 19.99
C GLN A 535 19.00 -9.62 20.49
N LEU A 536 18.16 -8.76 21.08
CA LEU A 536 18.61 -7.50 21.69
C LEU A 536 19.63 -7.74 22.81
N GLU A 537 19.47 -8.81 23.59
CA GLU A 537 20.48 -9.22 24.57
C GLU A 537 21.80 -9.63 23.93
N THR A 538 21.74 -10.46 22.89
CA THR A 538 22.92 -10.92 22.17
C THR A 538 23.64 -9.74 21.55
N GLU A 539 22.92 -8.88 20.85
CA GLU A 539 23.46 -7.69 20.21
C GLU A 539 24.00 -6.66 21.21
N ALA A 540 23.39 -6.53 22.40
CA ALA A 540 23.92 -5.69 23.46
C ALA A 540 25.24 -6.26 24.01
N ARG A 541 25.34 -7.59 24.16
CA ARG A 541 26.59 -8.26 24.55
C ARG A 541 27.66 -8.11 23.46
N ASP A 542 27.32 -8.27 22.19
CA ASP A 542 28.26 -8.11 21.07
C ASP A 542 28.83 -6.68 20.99
N GLU A 543 27.99 -5.65 21.20
CA GLU A 543 28.46 -4.26 21.28
C GLU A 543 29.33 -4.01 22.53
N GLU A 544 29.04 -4.69 23.64
CA GLU A 544 29.86 -4.62 24.86
C GLU A 544 31.22 -5.33 24.68
N GLU A 545 31.26 -6.50 24.02
CA GLU A 545 32.49 -7.20 23.65
C GLU A 545 33.33 -6.39 22.65
N ARG A 546 32.67 -5.77 21.66
CA ARG A 546 33.31 -4.82 20.74
C ARG A 546 33.89 -3.63 21.51
N ALA A 547 33.14 -3.04 22.44
CA ALA A 547 33.64 -1.96 23.28
C ALA A 547 34.86 -2.44 24.09
N LYS A 548 34.84 -3.63 24.67
CA LYS A 548 35.98 -4.21 25.39
C LYS A 548 37.23 -4.30 24.50
N GLY A 549 37.10 -4.86 23.29
CA GLY A 549 38.23 -4.94 22.35
C GLY A 549 38.76 -3.57 21.90
N LEU A 550 37.85 -2.61 21.67
CA LEU A 550 38.22 -1.22 21.39
C LEU A 550 38.91 -0.56 22.60
N GLY A 551 38.48 -0.87 23.82
CA GLY A 551 39.05 -0.37 25.06
C GLY A 551 40.46 -0.89 25.28
N GLU A 552 40.70 -2.18 25.07
CA GLU A 552 42.05 -2.78 25.12
C GLU A 552 42.99 -2.11 24.10
N ALA A 553 42.52 -1.89 22.87
CA ALA A 553 43.28 -1.17 21.85
C ALA A 553 43.54 0.29 22.25
N LEU A 554 42.54 0.97 22.81
CA LEU A 554 42.61 2.36 23.24
C LEU A 554 43.63 2.53 24.37
N GLU A 555 43.56 1.69 25.41
CA GLU A 555 44.50 1.72 26.53
C GLU A 555 45.94 1.42 26.09
N ASN A 556 46.13 0.43 25.22
CA ASN A 556 47.45 0.09 24.69
C ASN A 556 48.03 1.26 23.86
N ALA A 557 47.20 1.90 23.05
CA ALA A 557 47.62 3.05 22.25
C ALA A 557 47.92 4.29 23.12
N PHE A 558 47.12 4.54 24.17
CA PHE A 558 47.38 5.60 25.15
C PHE A 558 48.70 5.38 25.90
N LYS A 559 48.94 4.16 26.39
CA LYS A 559 50.20 3.78 27.05
C LYS A 559 51.42 4.03 26.15
N PHE A 560 51.28 3.78 24.84
CA PHE A 560 52.35 4.01 23.88
C PHE A 560 52.61 5.51 23.60
N LEU A 561 51.54 6.32 23.50
CA LEU A 561 51.63 7.72 23.09
C LEU A 561 51.98 8.69 24.24
N GLU A 562 51.42 8.51 25.44
CA GLU A 562 51.49 9.56 26.49
C GLU A 562 52.54 9.31 27.60
N LYS A 563 53.22 8.15 27.61
CA LYS A 563 54.39 7.82 28.46
C LYS A 563 54.37 8.33 29.93
N SER A 564 53.21 8.50 30.56
CA SER A 564 53.10 8.88 31.97
C SER A 564 51.71 8.62 32.56
N GLY A 565 51.67 7.86 33.67
CA GLY A 565 50.50 7.69 34.56
C GLY A 565 49.45 6.65 34.11
N GLU A 566 48.88 5.92 35.07
CA GLU A 566 47.68 5.08 34.86
C GLU A 566 46.46 5.98 34.54
N TYR A 567 46.31 6.37 33.27
CA TYR A 567 45.13 7.09 32.82
C TYR A 567 44.00 6.11 32.49
N PHE A 568 42.91 6.18 33.24
CA PHE A 568 41.73 5.32 33.07
C PHE A 568 40.74 5.91 32.04
N VAL A 569 41.23 6.12 30.81
CA VAL A 569 40.46 6.78 29.72
C VAL A 569 39.15 6.03 29.42
N CYS A 570 39.18 4.70 29.43
CA CYS A 570 37.99 3.87 29.23
C CYS A 570 36.92 4.15 30.30
N GLY A 571 37.28 4.22 31.59
CA GLY A 571 36.30 4.54 32.64
C GLY A 571 35.77 5.97 32.57
N GLN A 572 36.59 6.94 32.15
CA GLN A 572 36.09 8.29 31.90
C GLN A 572 35.08 8.31 30.74
N LEU A 573 35.31 7.51 29.68
CA LEU A 573 34.35 7.34 28.59
C LEU A 573 33.09 6.59 29.03
N ASP A 574 33.22 5.60 29.91
CA ASP A 574 32.08 4.90 30.51
C ASP A 574 31.20 5.86 31.32
N ASP A 575 31.82 6.72 32.15
CA ASP A 575 31.14 7.75 32.94
C ASP A 575 30.43 8.77 32.04
N ILE A 576 31.10 9.21 30.96
CA ILE A 576 30.53 10.12 29.96
C ILE A 576 29.31 9.47 29.27
N ALA A 577 29.42 8.19 28.88
CA ALA A 577 28.33 7.44 28.28
C ALA A 577 27.17 7.19 29.25
N GLU A 578 27.46 6.88 30.52
CA GLU A 578 26.45 6.68 31.57
C GLU A 578 25.69 7.97 31.88
N SER A 579 26.39 9.11 31.94
CA SER A 579 25.76 10.42 32.12
C SER A 579 24.77 10.73 31.00
N LEU A 580 25.16 10.49 29.74
CA LEU A 580 24.29 10.68 28.58
C LEU A 580 23.04 9.78 28.67
N PHE A 581 23.24 8.52 29.04
CA PHE A 581 22.16 7.54 29.13
C PHE A 581 21.22 7.79 30.33
N SER A 582 21.75 8.28 31.45
CA SER A 582 20.95 8.69 32.62
C SER A 582 20.06 9.90 32.30
N ASP A 583 20.61 10.89 31.58
CA ASP A 583 19.85 12.05 31.11
C ASP A 583 18.74 11.64 30.12
N PHE A 584 19.00 10.60 29.31
CA PHE A 584 18.02 9.99 28.43
C PHE A 584 16.85 9.36 29.22
N LYS A 585 17.13 8.50 30.21
CA LYS A 585 16.10 7.87 31.07
C LYS A 585 15.24 8.92 31.80
N GLY A 586 15.85 10.02 32.25
CA GLY A 586 15.15 11.12 32.93
C GLY A 586 14.30 12.01 32.02
N LYS A 587 14.27 11.79 30.69
CA LYS A 587 13.32 12.44 29.77
C LYS A 587 12.02 11.63 29.61
N GLU A 588 12.06 10.30 29.79
CA GLU A 588 10.90 9.41 29.61
C GLU A 588 10.12 9.16 30.92
N SER A 589 10.75 9.34 32.08
CA SER A 589 10.09 9.28 33.39
C SER A 589 9.86 10.68 33.97
N LYS A 590 8.80 11.37 33.55
CA LYS A 590 8.29 12.50 34.35
C LYS A 590 7.40 11.99 35.48
N GLU A 591 8.02 11.34 36.46
CA GLU A 591 7.53 11.40 37.84
C GLU A 591 8.66 11.95 38.72
N ASN A 592 8.43 13.16 39.24
CA ASN A 592 9.07 13.79 40.39
C ASN A 592 10.60 13.62 40.57
N SER A 593 11.37 14.64 40.20
CA SER A 593 12.41 15.13 41.11
C SER A 593 12.80 16.59 40.83
N ALA A 594 12.32 17.47 41.71
CA ALA A 594 12.92 18.77 41.93
C ALA A 594 14.25 18.57 42.71
N LYS A 595 15.34 18.20 42.02
CA LYS A 595 16.70 18.45 42.52
C LYS A 595 17.62 18.83 41.37
N THR A 596 18.23 19.99 41.52
CA THR A 596 19.29 20.59 40.73
C THR A 596 20.49 19.65 40.56
N SER A 597 20.53 18.89 39.47
CA SER A 597 21.76 18.55 38.77
C SER A 597 21.66 19.13 37.36
N VAL A 598 22.70 19.83 36.92
CA VAL A 598 22.74 20.43 35.57
C VAL A 598 22.73 19.30 34.56
N LYS A 599 21.57 19.05 33.94
CA LYS A 599 21.38 18.08 32.85
C LYS A 599 22.32 18.42 31.70
N LYS A 600 23.22 17.50 31.36
CA LYS A 600 24.22 17.64 30.31
C LYS A 600 23.85 16.66 29.19
N GLY A 601 22.88 17.06 28.35
CA GLY A 601 22.45 16.27 27.18
C GLY A 601 23.58 16.05 26.15
N ASN A 602 23.26 15.73 24.89
CA ASN A 602 24.27 15.44 23.85
C ASN A 602 25.41 16.49 23.76
N SER A 603 25.12 17.76 24.02
CA SER A 603 26.13 18.84 24.11
C SER A 603 27.18 18.61 25.20
N GLY A 604 26.76 18.13 26.38
CA GLY A 604 27.63 17.81 27.49
C GLY A 604 28.46 16.55 27.25
N PHE A 605 27.93 15.58 26.50
CA PHE A 605 28.70 14.44 25.98
C PHE A 605 29.84 14.95 25.10
N TRP A 606 29.54 15.70 24.04
CA TRP A 606 30.55 16.17 23.09
C TRP A 606 31.59 17.11 23.72
N GLN A 607 31.19 17.94 24.67
CA GLN A 607 32.11 18.77 25.44
C GLN A 607 33.07 17.93 26.31
N SER A 608 32.53 16.96 27.05
CA SER A 608 33.34 16.10 27.94
C SER A 608 34.27 15.19 27.12
N PHE A 609 33.77 14.68 25.99
CA PHE A 609 34.54 13.91 25.03
C PHE A 609 35.66 14.74 24.38
N GLY A 610 35.35 15.98 23.98
CA GLY A 610 36.34 16.92 23.42
C GLY A 610 37.42 17.32 24.42
N ASN A 611 37.08 17.43 25.71
CA ASN A 611 38.06 17.67 26.77
C ASN A 611 39.01 16.48 26.96
N LEU A 612 38.51 15.26 26.76
CA LEU A 612 39.30 14.03 26.86
C LEU A 612 40.17 13.80 25.62
N PHE A 613 39.73 14.27 24.46
CA PHE A 613 40.43 14.19 23.18
C PHE A 613 40.59 15.58 22.55
N PRO A 614 41.43 16.46 23.13
CA PRO A 614 41.57 17.83 22.66
C PRO A 614 42.21 17.92 21.27
N LEU A 615 42.04 19.06 20.61
CA LEU A 615 42.81 19.39 19.41
C LEU A 615 44.27 19.62 19.81
N GLN A 616 45.20 19.15 18.98
CA GLN A 616 46.63 19.42 19.11
C GLN A 616 46.95 20.88 18.75
N GLU A 617 48.13 21.39 19.12
CA GLU A 617 48.53 22.79 18.90
C GLU A 617 48.50 23.23 17.42
N ASN A 618 48.68 22.29 16.50
CA ASN A 618 48.57 22.46 15.04
C ASN A 618 47.12 22.37 14.51
N GLY A 619 46.13 22.25 15.40
CA GLY A 619 44.71 22.10 15.06
C GLY A 619 44.29 20.69 14.65
N THR A 620 45.17 19.69 14.65
CA THR A 620 44.78 18.32 14.28
C THR A 620 44.07 17.59 15.43
N PRO A 621 43.07 16.74 15.16
CA PRO A 621 42.42 15.94 16.19
C PRO A 621 43.41 14.99 16.88
N HIS A 622 43.18 14.72 18.17
CA HIS A 622 43.95 13.70 18.89
C HIS A 622 43.94 12.36 18.11
N PRO A 623 45.09 11.68 17.92
CA PRO A 623 45.18 10.46 17.12
C PRO A 623 44.23 9.34 17.54
N LEU A 624 43.90 9.27 18.83
CA LEU A 624 43.00 8.26 19.41
C LEU A 624 41.53 8.71 19.47
N ARG A 625 41.20 9.92 19.01
CA ARG A 625 39.84 10.48 19.08
C ARG A 625 38.83 9.57 18.40
N GLN A 626 39.14 9.04 17.21
CA GLN A 626 38.23 8.16 16.49
C GLN A 626 38.04 6.84 17.23
N LEU A 627 39.11 6.25 17.76
CA LEU A 627 39.06 5.00 18.51
C LEU A 627 38.26 5.15 19.81
N GLY A 628 38.46 6.25 20.54
CA GLY A 628 37.69 6.61 21.73
C GLY A 628 36.22 6.88 21.43
N LEU A 629 35.91 7.48 20.26
CA LEU A 629 34.53 7.71 19.84
C LEU A 629 33.82 6.40 19.51
N GLU A 630 34.47 5.47 18.78
CA GLU A 630 33.89 4.15 18.53
C GLU A 630 33.65 3.37 19.82
N TYR A 631 34.57 3.45 20.78
CA TYR A 631 34.40 2.84 22.10
C TYR A 631 33.14 3.39 22.79
N ALA A 632 33.03 4.72 22.92
CA ALA A 632 31.89 5.36 23.58
C ALA A 632 30.57 5.06 22.85
N ILE A 633 30.56 5.09 21.51
CA ILE A 633 29.37 4.74 20.72
C ILE A 633 28.96 3.29 20.94
N SER A 634 29.90 2.33 20.97
CA SER A 634 29.57 0.93 21.25
C SER A 634 29.01 0.74 22.66
N LYS A 635 29.56 1.43 23.68
CA LYS A 635 28.99 1.45 25.04
C LYS A 635 27.58 2.02 25.09
N ILE A 636 27.33 3.12 24.38
CA ILE A 636 26.00 3.74 24.29
C ILE A 636 25.03 2.78 23.59
N ARG A 637 25.44 2.14 22.48
CA ARG A 637 24.63 1.16 21.76
C ARG A 637 24.28 -0.05 22.60
N ALA A 638 25.25 -0.61 23.33
CA ALA A 638 25.01 -1.74 24.22
C ALA A 638 23.94 -1.41 25.29
N LYS A 639 24.06 -0.23 25.93
CA LYS A 639 23.06 0.24 26.91
C LYS A 639 21.70 0.50 26.29
N PHE A 640 21.67 1.09 25.11
CA PHE A 640 20.46 1.38 24.38
C PHE A 640 19.71 0.09 24.03
N LYS A 641 20.38 -0.90 23.41
CA LYS A 641 19.84 -2.23 23.13
C LYS A 641 19.35 -2.96 24.39
N GLY A 642 20.09 -2.83 25.50
CA GLY A 642 19.68 -3.40 26.79
C GLY A 642 18.42 -2.77 27.40
N PHE A 643 18.19 -1.48 27.17
CA PHE A 643 17.04 -0.73 27.69
C PHE A 643 15.75 -0.94 26.91
N GLN A 644 15.87 -1.24 25.62
CA GLN A 644 14.73 -1.45 24.72
C GLN A 644 13.75 -2.51 25.25
N LYS A 645 14.17 -3.43 26.14
CA LYS A 645 13.33 -4.43 26.80
C LYS A 645 12.17 -3.87 27.64
N GLU A 646 12.31 -2.67 28.23
CA GLU A 646 11.29 -2.11 29.13
C GLU A 646 10.00 -1.71 28.37
N PRO A 647 10.08 -0.94 27.27
CA PRO A 647 8.93 -0.67 26.41
C PRO A 647 8.21 -1.93 25.89
N TYR A 648 8.93 -2.98 25.49
CA TYR A 648 8.29 -4.23 25.01
C TYR A 648 7.42 -4.89 26.09
N ARG A 649 7.81 -4.80 27.37
CA ARG A 649 7.04 -5.37 28.48
C ARG A 649 5.75 -4.60 28.77
N GLU A 650 5.78 -3.27 28.64
CA GLU A 650 4.58 -2.43 28.82
C GLU A 650 3.58 -2.57 27.65
N LYS A 651 4.11 -2.74 26.43
CA LYS A 651 3.33 -2.86 25.20
C LYS A 651 2.52 -4.15 25.10
N LEU A 652 2.99 -5.26 25.66
CA LEU A 652 2.28 -6.55 25.65
C LEU A 652 0.88 -6.51 26.28
N TYR A 653 0.61 -5.52 27.14
CA TYR A 653 -0.69 -5.39 27.80
C TYR A 653 -1.74 -4.71 26.92
N VAL A 654 -1.34 -3.98 25.87
CA VAL A 654 -2.24 -3.35 24.90
C VAL A 654 -2.27 -4.22 23.65
N LYS A 655 -3.38 -4.91 23.44
CA LYS A 655 -3.64 -5.77 22.26
C LYS A 655 -4.03 -5.00 21.00
N GLY A 656 -4.54 -3.79 21.16
CA GLY A 656 -5.24 -3.07 20.09
C GLY A 656 -5.71 -1.67 20.52
N ILE A 657 -5.94 -0.81 19.55
CA ILE A 657 -6.74 0.42 19.60
C ILE A 657 -7.97 0.13 18.74
N ASP A 658 -9.13 0.22 19.37
CA ASP A 658 -10.40 0.16 18.67
C ASP A 658 -10.87 1.57 18.36
N ILE A 659 -10.88 1.91 17.07
CA ILE A 659 -11.47 3.13 16.55
C ILE A 659 -12.82 2.77 15.95
N ARG A 660 -13.89 3.27 16.57
CA ARG A 660 -15.28 3.17 16.08
C ARG A 660 -15.75 4.55 15.67
N HIS A 661 -16.70 4.63 14.74
CA HIS A 661 -17.29 5.91 14.36
C HIS A 661 -18.81 5.79 14.24
N ARG A 662 -19.48 6.92 14.42
CA ARG A 662 -20.93 7.06 14.23
C ARG A 662 -21.25 8.42 13.61
N PHE A 663 -22.33 8.47 12.83
CA PHE A 663 -22.82 9.71 12.21
C PHE A 663 -23.93 10.30 13.08
N GLU A 664 -23.76 11.51 13.59
CA GLU A 664 -24.72 12.19 14.46
C GLU A 664 -24.90 13.64 14.04
N ASN A 665 -26.12 14.05 13.66
CA ASN A 665 -26.43 15.45 13.34
C ASN A 665 -25.44 16.11 12.35
N ALA A 666 -25.14 15.42 11.24
CA ALA A 666 -24.14 15.83 10.24
C ALA A 666 -22.67 15.86 10.74
N LYS A 667 -22.40 15.26 11.91
CA LYS A 667 -21.06 15.07 12.47
C LYS A 667 -20.60 13.62 12.35
N VAL A 668 -19.29 13.43 12.27
CA VAL A 668 -18.61 12.15 12.46
C VAL A 668 -18.01 12.15 13.86
N VAL A 669 -18.48 11.25 14.71
CA VAL A 669 -17.95 11.09 16.06
C VAL A 669 -17.12 9.82 16.11
N PHE A 670 -15.83 9.97 16.35
CA PHE A 670 -14.87 8.87 16.56
C PHE A 670 -14.79 8.54 18.04
N GLN A 671 -15.00 7.26 18.38
CA GLN A 671 -14.71 6.72 19.70
C GLN A 671 -13.42 5.92 19.62
N ILE A 672 -12.46 6.23 20.50
CA ILE A 672 -11.16 5.56 20.58
C ILE A 672 -11.04 4.85 21.93
N ASP A 673 -10.89 3.53 21.89
CA ASP A 673 -10.80 2.65 23.06
C ASP A 673 -9.50 1.81 23.02
N LEU A 674 -8.89 1.52 24.18
CA LEU A 674 -7.79 0.55 24.27
C LEU A 674 -8.29 -0.87 24.52
N LYS A 675 -7.84 -1.81 23.72
CA LYS A 675 -8.00 -3.25 23.96
C LYS A 675 -6.84 -3.76 24.81
N MET A 676 -7.14 -4.16 26.04
CA MET A 676 -6.15 -4.70 26.97
C MET A 676 -6.09 -6.24 26.94
N ASP A 677 -4.99 -6.84 27.36
CA ASP A 677 -4.91 -8.30 27.59
C ASP A 677 -5.76 -8.73 28.80
N GLU A 678 -6.48 -9.85 28.68
CA GLU A 678 -7.40 -10.38 29.69
C GLU A 678 -6.66 -10.83 30.95
N GLU A 679 -5.44 -11.38 30.81
CA GLU A 679 -4.57 -11.76 31.93
C GLU A 679 -4.15 -10.55 32.79
N TYR A 680 -4.13 -9.35 32.20
CA TYR A 680 -3.71 -8.12 32.86
C TYR A 680 -4.84 -7.44 33.65
N GLN A 681 -6.10 -7.60 33.23
CA GLN A 681 -7.25 -7.07 33.97
C GLN A 681 -7.39 -7.66 35.39
N ALA A 682 -6.68 -8.75 35.71
CA ALA A 682 -6.75 -9.46 36.99
C ALA A 682 -5.71 -9.02 38.06
N HIS A 683 -4.74 -8.14 37.75
CA HIS A 683 -3.66 -7.78 38.70
C HIS A 683 -3.61 -6.27 39.03
N PRO A 684 -4.09 -5.84 40.22
CA PRO A 684 -4.15 -4.42 40.61
C PRO A 684 -2.86 -3.85 41.25
N GLU A 685 -1.87 -4.68 41.61
CA GLU A 685 -0.77 -4.22 42.46
C GLU A 685 0.53 -3.94 41.67
N GLY A 686 0.75 -2.66 41.37
CA GLY A 686 2.11 -2.10 41.36
C GLY A 686 2.73 -1.65 40.03
N LYS A 687 2.05 -1.70 38.88
CA LYS A 687 2.57 -1.14 37.61
C LYS A 687 1.47 -0.49 36.75
N LYS A 688 1.84 0.60 36.07
CA LYS A 688 1.06 1.64 35.34
C LYS A 688 -0.44 1.36 35.07
N ASP A 689 -1.29 2.21 35.62
CA ASP A 689 -2.76 2.24 35.45
C ASP A 689 -3.16 2.42 33.96
N PRO A 690 -3.96 1.51 33.36
CA PRO A 690 -4.50 1.67 32.00
C PRO A 690 -5.20 3.01 31.76
N ARG A 691 -5.85 3.57 32.79
CA ARG A 691 -6.46 4.90 32.71
C ARG A 691 -5.42 5.99 32.51
N LYS A 692 -4.25 5.89 33.14
CA LYS A 692 -3.14 6.83 32.89
C LYS A 692 -2.58 6.68 31.48
N LEU A 693 -2.61 5.50 30.87
CA LEU A 693 -2.15 5.31 29.49
C LEU A 693 -3.14 5.94 28.49
N LEU A 694 -4.44 5.74 28.72
CA LEU A 694 -5.51 6.40 27.97
C LEU A 694 -5.55 7.90 28.20
N GLU A 695 -5.34 8.37 29.43
CA GLU A 695 -5.16 9.79 29.74
C GLU A 695 -3.92 10.33 29.05
N ASN A 696 -2.81 9.60 28.98
CA ASN A 696 -1.62 10.03 28.25
C ASN A 696 -1.84 10.04 26.73
N MET A 697 -2.65 9.14 26.17
CA MET A 697 -2.99 9.13 24.74
C MET A 697 -4.04 10.18 24.39
N SER A 698 -5.05 10.36 25.25
CA SER A 698 -6.02 11.45 25.18
C SER A 698 -5.30 12.76 25.35
N GLU A 699 -4.37 12.86 26.30
CA GLU A 699 -3.46 13.99 26.44
C GLU A 699 -2.62 14.08 25.17
N GLU A 700 -1.86 13.09 24.70
CA GLU A 700 -1.04 13.14 23.48
C GLU A 700 -1.82 13.55 22.23
N TYR A 701 -3.08 13.14 22.14
CA TYR A 701 -4.03 13.57 21.12
C TYR A 701 -4.51 15.01 21.34
N GLU A 702 -4.97 15.37 22.54
CA GLU A 702 -5.26 16.73 23.02
C GLU A 702 -3.99 17.62 23.05
N ILE A 703 -2.80 17.02 22.89
CA ILE A 703 -1.48 17.61 22.97
C ILE A 703 -0.82 17.73 21.61
N ALA A 704 -1.19 16.91 20.64
CA ALA A 704 -1.13 17.31 19.24
C ALA A 704 -1.93 18.63 19.06
N GLU A 705 -2.92 18.89 19.93
CA GLU A 705 -3.58 20.20 20.11
C GLU A 705 -2.94 21.16 21.14
N ASN A 706 -1.94 20.76 21.94
CA ASN A 706 -1.25 21.61 22.94
C ASN A 706 -0.16 22.48 22.29
N ILE A 707 -0.63 23.21 21.29
CA ILE A 707 -0.15 24.52 20.91
C ILE A 707 -0.64 25.45 22.02
N GLY A 708 0.21 25.82 22.98
CA GLY A 708 -0.14 26.98 23.82
C GLY A 708 -0.48 28.15 22.89
N GLY A 709 -1.67 28.77 23.04
CA GLY A 709 -2.15 30.00 22.37
C GLY A 709 -3.07 29.86 21.14
N SER A 710 -2.96 30.74 20.13
CA SER A 710 -4.02 31.05 19.14
C SER A 710 -4.31 30.00 18.06
N ALA A 711 -3.38 29.09 17.75
CA ALA A 711 -3.55 28.12 16.65
C ALA A 711 -4.40 26.88 16.99
N CYS A 712 -4.54 26.51 18.27
CA CYS A 712 -5.46 25.46 18.73
C CYS A 712 -6.91 25.76 18.28
N LYS A 713 -7.31 27.04 18.28
CA LYS A 713 -8.63 27.47 17.82
C LYS A 713 -8.87 27.26 16.33
N ILE A 714 -7.83 27.21 15.49
CA ILE A 714 -8.00 27.12 14.04
C ILE A 714 -8.23 25.68 13.61
N VAL A 715 -7.38 24.75 14.05
CA VAL A 715 -7.50 23.33 13.66
C VAL A 715 -8.75 22.71 14.29
N ARG A 716 -8.98 22.95 15.59
CA ARG A 716 -10.21 22.50 16.24
C ARG A 716 -11.44 23.06 15.54
N LYS A 717 -11.44 24.36 15.22
CA LYS A 717 -12.52 24.96 14.44
C LYS A 717 -12.66 24.34 13.04
N MET A 718 -11.57 24.02 12.34
CA MET A 718 -11.64 23.37 11.03
C MET A 718 -12.23 21.96 11.12
N LEU A 719 -11.87 21.19 12.16
CA LEU A 719 -12.46 19.89 12.43
C LEU A 719 -13.93 20.02 12.83
N GLU A 720 -14.27 20.96 13.72
CA GLU A 720 -15.64 21.26 14.15
C GLU A 720 -16.54 21.74 12.99
N ASP A 721 -16.03 22.64 12.15
CA ASP A 721 -16.69 23.14 10.93
C ASP A 721 -16.90 22.01 9.92
N ALA A 722 -16.01 21.01 9.90
CA ALA A 722 -16.16 19.77 9.15
C ALA A 722 -17.01 18.71 9.86
N GLY A 723 -17.55 19.02 11.04
CA GLY A 723 -18.37 18.11 11.83
C GLY A 723 -17.62 16.94 12.46
N ILE A 724 -16.31 17.05 12.70
CA ILE A 724 -15.49 15.95 13.21
C ILE A 724 -15.33 16.10 14.72
N VAL A 725 -15.60 15.01 15.46
CA VAL A 725 -15.47 14.96 16.92
C VAL A 725 -14.74 13.68 17.30
N PHE A 726 -13.83 13.77 18.27
CA PHE A 726 -13.12 12.61 18.82
C PHE A 726 -13.44 12.49 20.32
N GLU A 727 -13.78 11.27 20.74
CA GLU A 727 -14.14 10.89 22.10
C GLU A 727 -13.22 9.76 22.56
N TYR A 728 -12.47 10.00 23.64
CA TYR A 728 -11.58 9.01 24.25
C TYR A 728 -12.32 8.31 25.38
N CYS A 729 -12.47 6.99 25.26
CA CYS A 729 -13.23 6.19 26.21
C CYS A 729 -12.35 5.07 26.79
N CYS A 730 -12.51 4.77 28.09
CA CYS A 730 -11.83 3.66 28.79
C CYS A 730 -12.72 2.43 28.92
#